data_AF-A0A3D4Q8F0-F1
#
_entry.id   AF-A0A3D4Q8F0-F1
#
_cell.length_a   1.000
_cell.length_b   1.000
_cell.length_c   1.000
_cell.angle_alpha   90.00
_cell.angle_beta   90.00
_cell.angle_gamma   90.00
#
_symmetry.space_group_name_H-M   'P 1'
#
loop_
_entity.id
_entity.type
_entity.pdbx_description
1 polymer ?
#
loop_
_entity_poly.entity_id
_entity_poly.type
_entity_poly.pdbx_seq_one_letter_code
_entity_poly.pdbx_strand_id
1 'polypeptide(L)'
;MKKFFEVFDTLELSKEAEALLTDTFVTRVTITRDRKLIRIHILSAHLIDKRTIYALEKAIKEQIFARKEITVRVAEEFHLSAQYNARTLYGMYSDSILLEMKNYDIVLYNMLSRGKLRWTADDEMSLTVPDSRLYKNAARKLESALQSIFEKRCHLELLLDMQYEERKIEAPAQLDRDYVPEERMDDAAARRQRMQEQEGFMDTRDPFNLAGMDQAAGGAAAAALSEKSDPRTNRPATAAAPSGASAPAGAAGTRTASSPQKEGGYSNRFGGAGAGTFQRRKRAFRMSENEDVLYGRYFEGDPVKLEDVDASSGNVIVAGQIFLVHDPVHTRTGKNILKFDVTDFTDSISVKIFVEDEDLELANSFVKPGTALKIKGTVSFDSFDKQVEMSFIDGIVRYQLNRTRREDTYPEKRVELHLHTKMSDMDGVTDVNDYIDTAISFGMKAMAITDHGVVQAFPDANIYLKKIKHDKDFKLIYGCEGYLVDDLETIVQNEKGQDLQHETVVFDIETTGFSAETDHIIEIGAVKLQNNEIVDRMDVFVNPGVPIPFRITQLTSIDDSMVMDADPIEKVLPDFLRWCGDAVIVAHNASFDTGFIAKNAKRLGLSYDPTILDTVGLSRLLLPQLNRYKLDTVAKELGVSLEHHHRAVDDAACTAEIYMKEIELVKARGAERLADIDHLEFDHAANVMKLPSYHIVLLAKNDVGRINLYRLISESHLKYFKSRPRIPKSLLRELREGLIIGSACVAGEVFQGLVRGMDEQQLLNVASFYDYLEVQPLGNNSFMIASDKYTASSEQDLIDYNRKIIDLADQLGKPVCATCDCHYVDEEDDIYRRIIQAGRGFDEEESDAKLYFRTTKEMLDEFSYLEPEKAHEIVIDNPNMIADMCDKIRPVRPDKCPPVIEHSDETLRQICHETAHRIYGPTLPKIVSDRLETELNSIISNGYSVMYIIAQKLVDKSNEDGYLVGSRGSVGSSFAATMAHITEVNPLSPHYVCPKCYWYDFDSPEVKKYSGMAGCDMPPKKCPKCGTELNRMGFDIPFETFLGFNGDKEPDIDLNFSGEYQSKAHKYTEVIFGYGQTFRAGTIGTLAEKTAYGYVMKYYEERGIHKRRCEIGRIAEGCTGVRRSTGQHPGGIVVLPLGEEINSFTPVQHPANDMTTDIVTTHFDYHKIDHNLLKLDILGH
;
A
#
# COMPACT_ATOMS: atom_id res chain seq x y z
N MET A 1 39.17 17.45 -34.10
CA MET A 1 38.53 16.52 -33.17
C MET A 1 38.89 16.97 -31.77
N LYS A 2 37.90 17.05 -30.88
CA LYS A 2 38.03 17.40 -29.47
C LYS A 2 37.13 16.45 -28.67
N LYS A 3 37.45 16.14 -27.41
CA LYS A 3 36.52 15.40 -26.55
C LYS A 3 35.24 16.22 -26.34
N PHE A 4 34.11 15.56 -26.11
CA PHE A 4 32.81 16.23 -26.03
C PHE A 4 32.77 17.36 -24.98
N PHE A 5 33.25 17.07 -23.77
CA PHE A 5 33.34 18.03 -22.67
C PHE A 5 34.46 19.09 -22.81
N GLU A 6 35.36 18.99 -23.79
CA GLU A 6 36.28 20.09 -24.17
C GLU A 6 35.61 21.13 -25.10
N VAL A 7 34.40 20.83 -25.59
CA VAL A 7 33.57 21.69 -26.44
C VAL A 7 32.36 22.22 -25.67
N PHE A 8 31.88 21.44 -24.69
CA PHE A 8 30.73 21.73 -23.84
C PHE A 8 31.12 21.58 -22.37
N ASP A 9 32.02 22.45 -21.92
CA ASP A 9 32.65 22.44 -20.59
C ASP A 9 31.73 22.91 -19.45
N THR A 10 30.61 23.56 -19.78
CA THR A 10 29.58 24.01 -18.83
C THR A 10 28.21 23.33 -19.03
N LEU A 11 28.18 22.15 -19.65
CA LEU A 11 26.94 21.42 -19.92
C LEU A 11 26.74 20.35 -18.86
N GLU A 12 25.66 20.45 -18.08
CA GLU A 12 25.29 19.48 -17.04
C GLU A 12 24.32 18.43 -17.63
N LEU A 13 24.58 17.15 -17.40
CA LEU A 13 23.77 16.02 -17.92
C LEU A 13 23.51 14.97 -16.81
N SER A 14 22.76 13.91 -17.13
CA SER A 14 22.66 12.75 -16.22
C SER A 14 23.98 11.96 -16.21
N LYS A 15 24.30 11.30 -15.09
CA LYS A 15 25.56 10.54 -14.94
C LYS A 15 25.79 9.49 -16.05
N GLU A 16 24.73 8.84 -16.50
CA GLU A 16 24.76 7.87 -17.61
C GLU A 16 25.11 8.54 -18.95
N ALA A 17 24.51 9.71 -19.23
CA ALA A 17 24.81 10.48 -20.44
C ALA A 17 26.22 11.07 -20.39
N GLU A 18 26.71 11.47 -19.21
CA GLU A 18 28.09 11.92 -19.03
C GLU A 18 29.10 10.79 -19.30
N ALA A 19 28.83 9.58 -18.81
CA ALA A 19 29.67 8.42 -19.07
C ALA A 19 29.77 8.11 -20.58
N LEU A 20 28.63 7.97 -21.28
CA LEU A 20 28.59 7.72 -22.73
C LEU A 20 29.31 8.80 -23.55
N LEU A 21 29.26 10.06 -23.10
CA LEU A 21 29.86 11.19 -23.81
C LEU A 21 31.34 11.44 -23.44
N THR A 22 31.89 10.76 -22.43
CA THR A 22 33.28 10.97 -21.96
C THR A 22 34.32 10.56 -23.01
N ASP A 23 34.05 9.51 -23.76
CA ASP A 23 34.86 9.03 -24.90
C ASP A 23 34.22 9.32 -26.26
N THR A 24 33.24 10.22 -26.27
CA THR A 24 32.70 10.82 -27.48
C THR A 24 33.53 12.05 -27.90
N PHE A 25 33.72 12.21 -29.21
CA PHE A 25 34.47 13.32 -29.80
C PHE A 25 33.61 14.16 -30.73
N VAL A 26 33.69 15.49 -30.63
CA VAL A 26 33.10 16.39 -31.62
C VAL A 26 34.03 16.46 -32.85
N THR A 27 33.53 15.97 -33.99
CA THR A 27 34.27 15.94 -35.26
C THR A 27 34.17 17.28 -35.99
N ARG A 28 32.97 17.86 -36.07
CA ARG A 28 32.68 19.19 -36.62
C ARG A 28 31.38 19.78 -36.06
N VAL A 29 31.30 21.10 -36.01
CA VAL A 29 30.03 21.82 -35.81
C VAL A 29 29.75 22.64 -37.06
N THR A 30 28.55 22.51 -37.62
CA THR A 30 28.11 23.27 -38.80
C THR A 30 26.87 24.09 -38.48
N ILE A 31 26.75 25.26 -39.10
CA ILE A 31 25.65 26.20 -38.87
C ILE A 31 25.08 26.61 -40.23
N THR A 32 23.76 26.64 -40.37
CA THR A 32 23.10 27.10 -41.60
C THR A 32 23.34 28.60 -41.84
N ARG A 33 23.25 29.05 -43.10
CA ARG A 33 23.56 30.45 -43.48
C ARG A 33 22.65 31.49 -42.81
N ASP A 34 21.41 31.10 -42.48
CA ASP A 34 20.44 31.89 -41.73
C ASP A 34 20.62 31.81 -40.20
N ARG A 35 21.60 31.02 -39.73
CA ARG A 35 21.93 30.74 -38.32
C ARG A 35 20.82 30.09 -37.50
N LYS A 36 19.78 29.52 -38.14
CA LYS A 36 18.65 28.89 -37.45
C LYS A 36 18.85 27.44 -37.05
N LEU A 37 19.80 26.72 -37.67
CA LEU A 37 20.11 25.33 -37.34
C LEU A 37 21.61 25.15 -37.11
N ILE A 38 21.95 24.58 -35.95
CA ILE A 38 23.30 24.06 -35.65
C ILE A 38 23.25 22.54 -35.74
N ARG A 39 24.18 21.93 -36.48
CA ARG A 39 24.44 20.48 -36.47
C ARG A 39 25.79 20.20 -35.83
N ILE A 40 25.77 19.46 -34.73
CA ILE A 40 26.95 18.99 -34.00
C ILE A 40 27.19 17.56 -34.47
N HIS A 41 28.33 17.30 -35.12
CA HIS A 41 28.70 15.95 -35.50
C HIS A 41 29.59 15.35 -34.41
N ILE A 42 29.23 14.16 -33.94
CA ILE A 42 29.95 13.42 -32.91
C ILE A 42 30.42 12.07 -33.47
N LEU A 43 31.59 11.61 -33.05
CA LEU A 43 32.03 10.22 -33.19
C LEU A 43 32.14 9.61 -31.80
N SER A 44 31.50 8.47 -31.56
CA SER A 44 31.55 7.72 -30.30
C SER A 44 32.11 6.31 -30.55
N ALA A 45 32.82 5.75 -29.56
CA ALA A 45 33.21 4.34 -29.56
C ALA A 45 32.06 3.39 -29.15
N HIS A 46 31.00 3.94 -28.54
CA HIS A 46 29.84 3.20 -28.05
C HIS A 46 28.54 3.70 -28.69
N LEU A 47 27.56 2.81 -28.83
CA LEU A 47 26.20 3.18 -29.23
C LEU A 47 25.60 4.14 -28.19
N ILE A 48 24.88 5.18 -28.66
CA ILE A 48 24.21 6.16 -27.82
C ILE A 48 22.76 6.25 -28.27
N ASP A 49 21.81 5.87 -27.41
CA ASP A 49 20.41 5.80 -27.76
C ASP A 49 19.81 7.12 -28.26
N LYS A 50 18.87 7.03 -29.19
CA LYS A 50 18.18 8.19 -29.74
C LYS A 50 17.41 8.98 -28.70
N ARG A 51 16.92 8.36 -27.63
CA ARG A 51 16.34 9.06 -26.47
C ARG A 51 17.37 10.00 -25.84
N THR A 52 18.57 9.48 -25.54
CA THR A 52 19.72 10.22 -24.99
C THR A 52 20.20 11.32 -25.95
N ILE A 53 20.26 11.04 -27.26
CA ILE A 53 20.60 12.05 -28.28
C ILE A 53 19.57 13.20 -28.31
N TYR A 54 18.27 12.93 -28.21
CA TYR A 54 17.25 13.99 -28.16
C TYR A 54 17.27 14.76 -26.83
N ALA A 55 17.54 14.09 -25.71
CA ALA A 55 17.76 14.74 -24.42
C ALA A 55 18.99 15.67 -24.48
N LEU A 56 20.07 15.23 -25.13
CA LEU A 56 21.28 16.02 -25.36
C LEU A 56 21.03 17.23 -26.26
N GLU A 57 20.29 17.07 -27.37
CA GLU A 57 19.85 18.18 -28.22
C GLU A 57 19.07 19.23 -27.41
N LYS A 58 18.18 18.78 -26.52
CA LYS A 58 17.39 19.64 -25.62
C LYS A 58 18.28 20.33 -24.57
N ALA A 59 19.17 19.60 -23.90
CA ALA A 59 20.08 20.17 -22.88
C ALA A 59 21.01 21.24 -23.48
N ILE A 60 21.64 20.97 -24.63
CA ILE A 60 22.45 21.96 -25.35
C ILE A 60 21.59 23.15 -25.79
N LYS A 61 20.35 22.90 -26.24
CA LYS A 61 19.41 23.94 -26.64
C LYS A 61 19.04 24.87 -25.47
N GLU A 62 18.78 24.31 -24.30
CA GLU A 62 18.28 25.01 -23.12
C GLU A 62 19.38 25.67 -22.30
N GLN A 63 20.50 24.98 -22.05
CA GLN A 63 21.60 25.51 -21.22
C GLN A 63 22.49 26.49 -21.99
N ILE A 64 22.86 26.17 -23.24
CA ILE A 64 23.85 26.96 -24.02
C ILE A 64 23.16 27.95 -24.97
N PHE A 65 21.99 27.60 -25.53
CA PHE A 65 21.30 28.39 -26.55
C PHE A 65 19.92 28.91 -26.12
N ALA A 66 19.67 29.03 -24.81
CA ALA A 66 18.39 29.46 -24.20
C ALA A 66 17.74 30.66 -24.90
N ARG A 67 18.52 31.72 -25.12
CA ARG A 67 18.05 33.05 -25.58
C ARG A 67 18.16 33.26 -27.09
N LYS A 68 18.23 32.20 -27.91
CA LYS A 68 18.39 32.30 -29.37
C LYS A 68 17.40 31.39 -30.11
N GLU A 69 16.80 31.85 -31.21
CA GLU A 69 15.99 31.04 -32.13
C GLU A 69 16.88 30.12 -32.98
N ILE A 70 17.41 29.07 -32.36
CA ILE A 70 18.30 28.09 -32.97
C ILE A 70 17.80 26.69 -32.62
N THR A 71 17.55 25.87 -33.62
CA THR A 71 17.42 24.42 -33.50
C THR A 71 18.80 23.79 -33.36
N VAL A 72 18.99 22.94 -32.36
CA VAL A 72 20.18 22.09 -32.23
C VAL A 72 19.83 20.73 -32.81
N ARG A 73 20.73 20.15 -33.61
CA ARG A 73 20.69 18.74 -34.00
C ARG A 73 22.05 18.09 -33.77
N VAL A 74 22.05 16.87 -33.27
CA VAL A 74 23.24 16.02 -33.17
C VAL A 74 23.19 15.02 -34.34
N ALA A 75 24.35 14.79 -34.94
CA ALA A 75 24.54 13.85 -36.03
C ALA A 75 25.67 12.90 -35.62
N GLU A 76 25.28 11.77 -35.06
CA GLU A 76 26.19 10.78 -34.51
C GLU A 76 26.72 9.80 -35.57
N GLU A 77 27.95 9.37 -35.32
CA GLU A 77 28.73 8.38 -36.06
C GLU A 77 29.39 7.49 -35.01
N PHE A 78 29.52 6.20 -35.28
CA PHE A 78 30.02 5.20 -34.32
C PHE A 78 31.23 4.47 -34.87
N HIS A 79 32.22 4.22 -34.01
CA HIS A 79 33.36 3.36 -34.31
C HIS A 79 33.22 2.07 -33.50
N LEU A 80 32.43 1.15 -34.06
CA LEU A 80 32.07 -0.12 -33.42
C LEU A 80 33.18 -1.17 -33.57
N SER A 81 33.22 -2.14 -32.66
CA SER A 81 34.15 -3.28 -32.71
C SER A 81 33.80 -4.25 -33.86
N ALA A 82 34.72 -5.16 -34.17
CA ALA A 82 34.50 -6.20 -35.19
C ALA A 82 33.47 -7.28 -34.77
N GLN A 83 32.97 -7.25 -33.52
CA GLN A 83 31.87 -8.11 -33.07
C GLN A 83 30.49 -7.61 -33.53
N TYR A 84 30.38 -6.36 -33.99
CA TYR A 84 29.14 -5.83 -34.55
C TYR A 84 28.98 -6.25 -36.02
N ASN A 85 27.84 -6.87 -36.31
CA ASN A 85 27.30 -7.10 -37.66
C ASN A 85 25.89 -6.51 -37.75
N ALA A 86 25.25 -6.51 -38.91
CA ALA A 86 23.95 -5.86 -39.03
C ALA A 86 22.87 -6.49 -38.13
N ARG A 87 22.93 -7.80 -37.93
CA ARG A 87 22.01 -8.53 -37.05
C ARG A 87 22.18 -8.19 -35.57
N THR A 88 23.41 -8.19 -35.05
CA THR A 88 23.68 -7.86 -33.63
C THR A 88 23.40 -6.39 -33.34
N LEU A 89 23.78 -5.49 -34.25
CA LEU A 89 23.42 -4.06 -34.15
C LEU A 89 21.90 -3.85 -34.17
N TYR A 90 21.15 -4.52 -35.06
CA TYR A 90 19.70 -4.38 -35.07
C TYR A 90 19.08 -4.89 -33.76
N GLY A 91 19.55 -6.02 -33.22
CA GLY A 91 19.10 -6.54 -31.93
C GLY A 91 19.27 -5.52 -30.80
N MET A 92 20.49 -4.98 -30.64
CA MET A 92 20.85 -4.07 -29.56
C MET A 92 20.33 -2.62 -29.73
N TYR A 93 19.99 -2.20 -30.95
CA TYR A 93 19.66 -0.79 -31.26
C TYR A 93 18.28 -0.62 -31.94
N SER A 94 17.47 -1.67 -31.96
CA SER A 94 16.14 -1.72 -32.61
C SER A 94 15.20 -0.60 -32.16
N ASP A 95 15.10 -0.34 -30.85
CA ASP A 95 14.26 0.74 -30.31
C ASP A 95 14.67 2.12 -30.78
N SER A 96 15.98 2.39 -30.83
CA SER A 96 16.52 3.63 -31.35
C SER A 96 16.25 3.79 -32.86
N ILE A 97 16.32 2.70 -33.63
CA ILE A 97 15.93 2.64 -35.05
C ILE A 97 14.42 2.91 -35.22
N LEU A 98 13.57 2.25 -34.43
CA LEU A 98 12.12 2.41 -34.47
C LEU A 98 11.67 3.82 -34.07
N LEU A 99 12.27 4.39 -33.02
CA LEU A 99 12.03 5.77 -32.60
C LEU A 99 12.44 6.78 -33.69
N GLU A 100 13.58 6.57 -34.34
CA GLU A 100 14.01 7.41 -35.47
C GLU A 100 13.04 7.28 -36.66
N MET A 101 12.61 6.06 -37.01
CA MET A 101 11.62 5.85 -38.08
C MET A 101 10.26 6.47 -37.74
N LYS A 102 9.79 6.39 -36.49
CA LYS A 102 8.53 6.99 -36.02
C LYS A 102 8.54 8.51 -36.18
N ASN A 103 9.67 9.14 -35.86
CA ASN A 103 9.87 10.58 -36.00
C ASN A 103 10.10 11.02 -37.46
N TYR A 104 10.56 10.13 -38.33
CA TYR A 104 10.86 10.43 -39.74
C TYR A 104 9.66 10.20 -40.68
N ASP A 105 9.04 9.02 -40.65
CA ASP A 105 7.87 8.67 -41.46
C ASP A 105 7.12 7.47 -40.83
N ILE A 106 5.91 7.71 -40.33
CA ILE A 106 5.08 6.71 -39.63
C ILE A 106 4.80 5.44 -40.48
N VAL A 107 4.89 5.52 -41.82
CA VAL A 107 4.74 4.34 -42.68
C VAL A 107 5.94 3.40 -42.51
N LEU A 108 7.15 3.94 -42.37
CA LEU A 108 8.39 3.16 -42.19
C LEU A 108 8.41 2.49 -40.82
N TYR A 109 7.97 3.20 -39.77
CA TYR A 109 7.76 2.63 -38.44
C TYR A 109 6.79 1.44 -38.49
N ASN A 110 5.65 1.56 -39.18
CA ASN A 110 4.69 0.46 -39.32
C ASN A 110 5.24 -0.70 -40.16
N MET A 111 6.13 -0.45 -41.13
CA MET A 111 6.77 -1.53 -41.90
C MET A 111 7.74 -2.36 -41.06
N LEU A 112 8.53 -1.73 -40.18
CA LEU A 112 9.43 -2.45 -39.28
C LEU A 112 8.70 -3.12 -38.09
N SER A 113 7.80 -2.40 -37.43
CA SER A 113 7.11 -2.89 -36.22
C SER A 113 6.01 -3.93 -36.50
N ARG A 114 5.49 -4.02 -37.72
CA ARG A 114 4.42 -4.97 -38.10
C ARG A 114 4.80 -5.90 -39.25
N GLY A 115 6.00 -5.75 -39.81
CA GLY A 115 6.54 -6.66 -40.81
C GLY A 115 7.13 -7.91 -40.16
N LYS A 116 7.10 -9.04 -40.87
CA LYS A 116 7.80 -10.26 -40.42
C LYS A 116 9.27 -10.12 -40.83
N LEU A 117 10.13 -9.90 -39.85
CA LEU A 117 11.57 -9.76 -40.03
C LEU A 117 12.24 -11.13 -39.88
N ARG A 118 13.15 -11.48 -40.80
CA ARG A 118 13.98 -12.69 -40.75
C ARG A 118 15.38 -12.39 -41.25
N TRP A 119 16.40 -12.93 -40.59
CA TRP A 119 17.78 -12.86 -41.04
C TRP A 119 18.13 -14.12 -41.84
N THR A 120 18.74 -13.98 -43.02
CA THR A 120 19.23 -15.10 -43.84
C THR A 120 20.73 -15.32 -43.68
N ALA A 121 21.46 -14.26 -43.36
CA ALA A 121 22.85 -14.22 -42.92
C ALA A 121 23.01 -13.07 -41.90
N ASP A 122 24.21 -12.86 -41.37
CA ASP A 122 24.45 -11.84 -40.34
C ASP A 122 24.27 -10.39 -40.85
N ASP A 123 24.45 -10.17 -42.16
CA ASP A 123 24.25 -8.87 -42.82
C ASP A 123 23.07 -8.86 -43.83
N GLU A 124 22.30 -9.96 -43.92
CA GLU A 124 21.14 -10.08 -44.81
C GLU A 124 19.81 -10.12 -44.03
N MET A 125 19.00 -9.08 -44.18
CA MET A 125 17.69 -8.93 -43.56
C MET A 125 16.56 -9.04 -44.59
N SER A 126 15.68 -10.01 -44.42
CA SER A 126 14.42 -10.12 -45.17
C SER A 126 13.26 -9.55 -44.35
N LEU A 127 12.54 -8.58 -44.91
CA LEU A 127 11.35 -7.98 -44.30
C LEU A 127 10.11 -8.26 -45.16
N THR A 128 9.20 -9.10 -44.65
CA THR A 128 7.91 -9.38 -45.30
C THR A 128 6.84 -8.42 -44.80
N VAL A 129 6.20 -7.67 -45.69
CA VAL A 129 5.08 -6.77 -45.40
C VAL A 129 3.85 -7.12 -46.26
N PRO A 130 2.62 -6.73 -45.86
CA PRO A 130 1.44 -6.91 -46.70
C PRO A 130 1.59 -6.25 -48.08
N ASP A 131 1.14 -6.90 -49.16
CA ASP A 131 1.14 -6.28 -50.48
C ASP A 131 0.18 -5.09 -50.53
N SER A 132 0.74 -3.89 -50.33
CA SER A 132 0.04 -2.63 -50.45
C SER A 132 0.85 -1.64 -51.29
N ARG A 133 0.12 -0.83 -52.06
CA ARG A 133 0.71 0.26 -52.85
C ARG A 133 1.40 1.32 -51.97
N LEU A 134 1.00 1.42 -50.69
CA LEU A 134 1.63 2.28 -49.69
C LEU A 134 3.04 1.78 -49.37
N TYR A 135 3.18 0.51 -48.98
CA TYR A 135 4.46 -0.08 -48.61
C TYR A 135 5.41 -0.23 -49.80
N LYS A 136 4.91 -0.58 -51.00
CA LYS A 136 5.72 -0.60 -52.23
C LYS A 136 6.31 0.77 -52.58
N ASN A 137 5.60 1.87 -52.29
CA ASN A 137 6.12 3.23 -52.47
C ASN A 137 7.09 3.65 -51.34
N ALA A 138 6.95 3.09 -50.15
CA ALA A 138 7.77 3.39 -48.98
C ALA A 138 9.05 2.55 -48.88
N ALA A 139 9.11 1.36 -49.50
CA ALA A 139 10.25 0.44 -49.44
C ALA A 139 11.61 1.08 -49.75
N ARG A 140 11.72 1.86 -50.83
CA ARG A 140 12.98 2.58 -51.17
C ARG A 140 13.36 3.67 -50.15
N LYS A 141 12.39 4.22 -49.41
CA LYS A 141 12.68 5.14 -48.31
C LYS A 141 13.18 4.36 -47.09
N LEU A 142 12.62 3.18 -46.81
CA LEU A 142 13.04 2.31 -45.72
C LEU A 142 14.48 1.84 -45.93
N GLU A 143 14.77 1.31 -47.11
CA GLU A 143 16.09 0.89 -47.57
C GLU A 143 17.13 2.02 -47.38
N SER A 144 16.87 3.20 -47.96
CA SER A 144 17.75 4.37 -47.84
C SER A 144 17.91 4.89 -46.40
N ALA A 145 16.87 4.76 -45.56
CA ALA A 145 16.94 5.13 -44.16
C ALA A 145 17.83 4.16 -43.38
N LEU A 146 17.61 2.85 -43.52
CA LEU A 146 18.40 1.79 -42.89
C LEU A 146 19.87 1.82 -43.35
N GLN A 147 20.15 1.95 -44.64
CA GLN A 147 21.52 2.16 -45.15
C GLN A 147 22.17 3.41 -44.54
N SER A 148 21.39 4.46 -44.22
CA SER A 148 21.92 5.62 -43.51
C SER A 148 22.18 5.40 -42.01
N ILE A 149 21.68 4.31 -41.43
CA ILE A 149 22.01 3.86 -40.06
C ILE A 149 23.23 2.95 -40.14
N PHE A 150 23.10 1.82 -40.83
CA PHE A 150 24.09 0.74 -40.87
C PHE A 150 25.37 1.19 -41.60
N GLU A 151 25.30 1.54 -42.88
CA GLU A 151 26.50 1.83 -43.69
C GLU A 151 27.14 3.17 -43.33
N LYS A 152 26.34 4.22 -43.06
CA LYS A 152 26.87 5.61 -42.95
C LYS A 152 27.18 6.07 -41.54
N ARG A 153 26.57 5.46 -40.52
CA ARG A 153 26.71 5.84 -39.12
C ARG A 153 27.39 4.74 -38.31
N CYS A 154 27.15 3.48 -38.61
CA CYS A 154 27.82 2.35 -37.95
C CYS A 154 28.93 1.69 -38.78
N HIS A 155 29.07 2.06 -40.06
CA HIS A 155 30.04 1.49 -41.01
C HIS A 155 29.88 -0.03 -41.26
N LEU A 156 28.66 -0.55 -41.18
CA LEU A 156 28.29 -1.95 -41.42
C LEU A 156 27.48 -2.11 -42.72
N GLU A 157 27.70 -3.20 -43.46
CA GLU A 157 26.91 -3.53 -44.65
C GLU A 157 25.53 -4.07 -44.24
N LEU A 158 24.47 -3.73 -44.98
CA LEU A 158 23.12 -4.29 -44.76
C LEU A 158 22.42 -4.54 -46.09
N LEU A 159 22.16 -5.81 -46.38
CA LEU A 159 21.40 -6.25 -47.54
C LEU A 159 19.93 -6.46 -47.14
N LEU A 160 19.04 -5.58 -47.61
CA LEU A 160 17.61 -5.65 -47.33
C LEU A 160 16.82 -6.31 -48.47
N ASP A 161 16.25 -7.50 -48.22
CA ASP A 161 15.26 -8.12 -49.10
C ASP A 161 13.83 -7.72 -48.67
N MET A 162 13.06 -7.13 -49.59
CA MET A 162 11.70 -6.66 -49.33
C MET A 162 10.68 -7.62 -49.95
N GLN A 163 10.05 -8.44 -49.11
CA GLN A 163 9.05 -9.41 -49.52
C GLN A 163 7.62 -8.88 -49.31
N TYR A 164 6.69 -9.28 -50.18
CA TYR A 164 5.31 -8.84 -50.13
C TYR A 164 4.37 -10.05 -50.05
N GLU A 165 3.60 -10.17 -48.98
CA GLU A 165 2.60 -11.23 -48.83
C GLU A 165 1.20 -10.73 -49.20
N GLU A 166 0.48 -11.48 -50.04
CA GLU A 166 -0.93 -11.23 -50.28
C GLU A 166 -1.71 -11.46 -48.98
N ARG A 167 -2.48 -10.46 -48.56
CA ARG A 167 -3.30 -10.54 -47.36
C ARG A 167 -4.39 -11.57 -47.57
N LYS A 168 -4.24 -12.77 -47.00
CA LYS A 168 -5.37 -13.72 -46.85
C LYS A 168 -6.48 -12.99 -46.10
N ILE A 169 -7.59 -12.76 -46.79
CA ILE A 169 -8.82 -12.29 -46.19
C ILE A 169 -9.44 -13.51 -45.53
N GLU A 170 -9.21 -13.67 -44.22
CA GLU A 170 -10.12 -14.48 -43.42
C GLU A 170 -11.49 -13.81 -43.47
N ALA A 171 -12.52 -14.61 -43.74
CA ALA A 171 -13.85 -14.09 -44.02
C ALA A 171 -14.40 -13.39 -42.76
N PRO A 172 -14.83 -12.12 -42.85
CA PRO A 172 -15.54 -11.49 -41.74
C PRO A 172 -16.80 -12.30 -41.43
N ALA A 173 -17.01 -12.63 -40.16
CA ALA A 173 -18.31 -13.09 -39.70
C ALA A 173 -19.37 -12.04 -40.11
N GLN A 174 -20.48 -12.50 -40.69
CA GLN A 174 -21.52 -11.61 -41.21
C GLN A 174 -22.13 -10.79 -40.07
N LEU A 175 -21.88 -9.49 -40.07
CA LEU A 175 -22.74 -8.51 -39.40
C LEU A 175 -23.55 -7.79 -40.48
N ASP A 176 -24.87 -7.77 -40.27
CA ASP A 176 -25.82 -7.39 -41.30
C ASP A 176 -25.63 -5.94 -41.76
N ARG A 177 -25.69 -5.77 -43.08
CA ARG A 177 -25.74 -4.44 -43.69
C ARG A 177 -27.20 -4.01 -43.70
N ASP A 178 -27.52 -2.99 -42.92
CA ASP A 178 -28.52 -2.04 -43.37
C ASP A 178 -28.17 -0.60 -42.99
N TYR A 179 -28.48 0.28 -43.94
CA TYR A 179 -28.48 1.74 -43.87
C TYR A 179 -27.16 2.55 -44.02
N VAL A 180 -27.09 3.27 -45.15
CA VAL A 180 -26.19 4.40 -45.45
C VAL A 180 -27.05 5.50 -46.09
N PRO A 181 -26.93 6.76 -45.63
CA PRO A 181 -26.62 7.89 -46.54
C PRO A 181 -25.60 8.86 -45.89
N GLU A 182 -24.43 9.10 -46.48
CA GLU A 182 -24.12 10.03 -47.59
C GLU A 182 -23.90 11.51 -47.19
N GLU A 183 -22.63 11.92 -47.35
CA GLU A 183 -22.07 13.26 -47.61
C GLU A 183 -22.38 14.46 -46.68
N ARG A 184 -21.31 15.02 -46.08
CA ARG A 184 -20.58 16.13 -46.75
C ARG A 184 -19.16 16.33 -46.21
N MET A 185 -18.22 16.50 -47.15
CA MET A 185 -16.88 17.06 -46.89
C MET A 185 -17.00 18.58 -46.71
N ASP A 186 -16.29 19.17 -45.73
CA ASP A 186 -15.66 20.52 -45.85
C ASP A 186 -14.87 21.03 -44.61
N ASP A 187 -14.99 20.41 -43.42
CA ASP A 187 -14.45 21.02 -42.18
C ASP A 187 -12.95 20.79 -41.86
N ALA A 188 -12.23 20.04 -42.70
CA ALA A 188 -10.79 19.78 -42.50
C ALA A 188 -9.89 21.02 -42.76
N ALA A 189 -10.37 21.98 -43.55
CA ALA A 189 -9.59 23.17 -43.91
C ALA A 189 -9.69 24.30 -42.86
N ALA A 190 -10.87 24.52 -42.27
CA ALA A 190 -11.11 25.61 -41.33
C ALA A 190 -10.34 25.48 -40.01
N ARG A 191 -10.09 24.24 -39.55
CA ARG A 191 -9.41 23.97 -38.27
C ARG A 191 -7.92 24.34 -38.29
N ARG A 192 -7.26 24.30 -39.46
CA ARG A 192 -5.85 24.73 -39.63
C ARG A 192 -5.67 26.25 -39.58
N GLN A 193 -6.71 27.03 -39.84
CA GLN A 193 -6.58 28.49 -39.96
C GLN A 193 -6.78 29.23 -38.62
N ARG A 194 -7.43 28.61 -37.62
CA ARG A 194 -7.65 29.24 -36.30
C ARG A 194 -6.51 29.05 -35.29
N MET A 195 -5.62 28.08 -35.50
CA MET A 195 -4.44 27.87 -34.64
C MET A 195 -3.25 28.79 -34.98
N GLN A 196 -3.39 29.71 -35.95
CA GLN A 196 -2.30 30.61 -36.37
C GLN A 196 -2.44 32.06 -35.88
N GLU A 197 -3.48 32.43 -35.12
CA GLU A 197 -3.78 33.84 -34.79
C GLU A 197 -3.72 34.23 -33.31
N GLN A 198 -3.46 33.31 -32.36
CA GLN A 198 -3.39 33.64 -30.92
C GLN A 198 -2.25 32.95 -30.15
N GLU A 199 -1.00 33.30 -30.46
CA GLU A 199 0.08 33.30 -29.46
C GLU A 199 0.78 34.67 -29.46
N GLY A 200 0.54 35.44 -28.39
CA GLY A 200 1.20 36.70 -28.10
C GLY A 200 2.05 36.55 -26.84
N PHE A 201 3.35 36.80 -26.97
CA PHE A 201 4.36 36.67 -25.91
C PHE A 201 4.01 37.39 -24.59
N MET A 202 4.28 36.73 -23.45
CA MET A 202 4.59 37.41 -22.19
C MET A 202 6.08 37.78 -22.15
N ASP A 203 6.41 38.97 -21.64
CA ASP A 203 7.79 39.35 -21.29
C ASP A 203 8.11 38.97 -19.83
N THR A 204 9.38 38.67 -19.60
CA THR A 204 9.94 38.06 -18.39
C THR A 204 10.54 39.09 -17.42
N ARG A 205 10.61 38.72 -16.13
CA ARG A 205 11.63 39.10 -15.11
C ARG A 205 11.13 38.70 -13.70
N ASP A 206 11.92 38.15 -12.79
CA ASP A 206 13.24 37.48 -12.86
C ASP A 206 13.37 36.62 -11.58
N PRO A 207 13.64 35.29 -11.62
CA PRO A 207 13.48 34.44 -10.45
C PRO A 207 14.77 33.73 -10.00
N PHE A 208 15.53 34.29 -9.05
CA PHE A 208 16.55 33.53 -8.31
C PHE A 208 16.75 34.03 -6.88
N ASN A 209 16.30 33.23 -5.91
CA ASN A 209 17.09 32.97 -4.70
C ASN A 209 16.62 31.65 -4.05
N LEU A 210 17.45 30.62 -4.11
CA LEU A 210 17.17 29.28 -3.58
C LEU A 210 18.43 28.82 -2.84
N ALA A 211 18.38 28.81 -1.51
CA ALA A 211 19.50 28.33 -0.68
C ALA A 211 19.00 27.86 0.70
N GLY A 212 19.14 26.56 0.94
CA GLY A 212 19.29 25.97 2.27
C GLY A 212 18.03 25.73 3.10
N MET A 213 17.45 24.53 2.99
CA MET A 213 16.77 23.86 4.11
C MET A 213 17.07 22.36 4.07
N ASP A 214 18.21 22.00 4.63
CA ASP A 214 18.48 20.65 5.14
C ASP A 214 18.87 20.80 6.61
N GLN A 215 18.53 19.82 7.45
CA GLN A 215 18.50 19.88 8.94
C GLN A 215 17.34 20.68 9.59
N ALA A 216 16.31 19.96 10.07
CA ALA A 216 15.73 20.13 11.43
C ALA A 216 14.57 19.14 11.70
N ALA A 217 14.88 17.89 12.00
CA ALA A 217 13.91 16.94 12.57
C ALA A 217 14.55 16.16 13.74
N GLY A 218 14.61 16.79 14.92
CA GLY A 218 15.14 16.16 16.13
C GLY A 218 15.39 17.14 17.26
N GLY A 219 14.72 16.93 18.40
CA GLY A 219 15.04 17.58 19.67
C GLY A 219 14.07 18.67 20.14
N ALA A 220 13.15 18.32 21.03
CA ALA A 220 12.40 19.26 21.86
C ALA A 220 12.23 18.70 23.28
N ALA A 221 13.30 18.78 24.07
CA ALA A 221 13.28 18.57 25.52
C ALA A 221 14.30 19.51 26.19
N ALA A 222 14.05 19.82 27.47
CA ALA A 222 14.86 20.65 28.37
C ALA A 222 14.82 22.18 28.17
N ALA A 223 14.65 22.85 29.32
CA ALA A 223 14.28 24.24 29.48
C ALA A 223 15.43 25.16 29.96
N ALA A 224 15.20 26.47 29.79
CA ALA A 224 15.51 27.56 30.74
C ALA A 224 16.97 28.11 30.92
N LEU A 225 16.98 29.36 31.43
CA LEU A 225 18.11 30.23 31.88
C LEU A 225 18.87 30.96 30.74
N SER A 226 18.84 32.30 30.56
CA SER A 226 19.15 33.47 31.42
C SER A 226 20.67 33.68 31.63
N GLU A 227 21.33 34.86 31.51
CA GLU A 227 20.92 36.28 31.52
C GLU A 227 21.86 37.24 30.73
N LYS A 228 21.31 38.39 30.28
CA LYS A 228 21.83 39.79 30.31
C LYS A 228 23.31 40.14 29.98
N SER A 229 23.49 41.18 29.14
CA SER A 229 23.80 42.55 29.66
C SER A 229 23.60 43.67 28.61
N ASP A 230 23.08 44.82 29.07
CA ASP A 230 22.80 46.08 28.35
C ASP A 230 23.66 47.20 28.99
N PRO A 231 23.94 48.34 28.31
CA PRO A 231 23.31 49.57 28.80
C PRO A 231 22.96 50.68 27.77
N ARG A 232 21.65 50.93 27.63
CA ARG A 232 20.93 52.23 27.83
C ARG A 232 21.25 53.48 26.98
N THR A 233 20.17 54.05 26.41
CA THR A 233 19.69 55.41 26.80
C THR A 233 18.16 55.55 26.78
N ASN A 234 17.59 55.92 27.94
CA ASN A 234 16.32 56.64 28.27
C ASN A 234 15.38 57.14 27.13
N ARG A 235 14.04 57.20 27.30
CA ARG A 235 13.21 57.41 28.53
C ARG A 235 11.72 56.98 28.32
N PRO A 236 10.95 56.51 29.34
CA PRO A 236 9.60 55.93 29.16
C PRO A 236 8.45 56.65 29.92
N ALA A 237 7.17 56.23 29.74
CA ALA A 237 6.35 55.55 30.78
C ALA A 237 4.79 55.57 30.62
N THR A 238 4.19 54.37 30.42
CA THR A 238 2.94 53.84 31.09
C THR A 238 1.57 54.52 30.87
N ALA A 239 0.38 53.91 31.09
CA ALA A 239 -0.06 52.62 31.67
C ALA A 239 -1.43 52.18 31.04
N ALA A 240 -1.75 50.90 30.81
CA ALA A 240 -2.44 49.93 31.71
C ALA A 240 -3.97 49.74 31.46
N ALA A 241 -4.47 48.52 31.75
CA ALA A 241 -5.89 48.12 31.84
C ALA A 241 -6.36 48.19 33.33
N PRO A 242 -7.48 47.59 33.83
CA PRO A 242 -8.64 46.93 33.19
C PRO A 242 -10.03 47.29 33.84
N SER A 243 -11.06 46.47 33.57
CA SER A 243 -12.23 46.15 34.44
C SER A 243 -13.47 47.07 34.55
N GLY A 244 -14.65 46.44 34.66
CA GLY A 244 -15.44 46.55 35.91
C GLY A 244 -16.68 47.45 36.01
N ALA A 245 -17.84 46.91 35.59
CA ALA A 245 -19.14 46.94 36.29
C ALA A 245 -19.96 48.23 36.59
N SER A 246 -21.29 48.01 36.53
CA SER A 246 -22.40 48.65 37.28
C SER A 246 -22.98 50.02 36.85
N ALA A 247 -24.32 50.05 36.86
CA ALA A 247 -25.18 51.20 36.54
C ALA A 247 -25.47 52.07 37.80
N PRO A 248 -26.22 53.19 37.67
CA PRO A 248 -27.68 53.06 37.88
C PRO A 248 -28.57 54.01 37.03
N ALA A 249 -29.88 53.71 37.02
CA ALA A 249 -31.06 54.58 36.86
C ALA A 249 -31.06 55.77 35.84
N GLY A 250 -32.12 56.00 35.05
CA GLY A 250 -33.44 55.37 34.96
C GLY A 250 -34.46 56.28 34.24
N ALA A 251 -35.74 55.90 34.29
CA ALA A 251 -36.93 56.64 33.84
C ALA A 251 -37.24 56.76 32.32
N ALA A 252 -38.37 56.13 31.95
CA ALA A 252 -39.44 56.60 31.08
C ALA A 252 -39.11 57.52 29.87
N GLY A 253 -39.36 57.01 28.66
CA GLY A 253 -39.28 57.78 27.42
C GLY A 253 -40.59 58.47 27.01
N THR A 254 -40.52 59.22 25.91
CA THR A 254 -41.68 59.71 25.16
C THR A 254 -41.36 59.77 23.66
N ARG A 255 -42.40 59.63 22.84
CA ARG A 255 -42.33 59.70 21.38
C ARG A 255 -42.34 61.15 20.89
N THR A 256 -42.22 61.30 19.55
CA THR A 256 -42.58 62.49 18.73
C THR A 256 -41.67 63.72 18.83
N ALA A 257 -41.45 64.50 17.77
CA ALA A 257 -41.62 64.26 16.32
C ALA A 257 -40.92 65.40 15.52
N SER A 258 -40.98 65.28 14.19
CA SER A 258 -41.16 66.37 13.22
C SER A 258 -40.05 67.41 12.97
N SER A 259 -39.46 67.29 11.76
CA SER A 259 -39.65 68.25 10.63
C SER A 259 -39.01 69.67 10.68
N PRO A 260 -38.93 70.39 9.53
CA PRO A 260 -38.38 69.98 8.23
C PRO A 260 -37.69 71.13 7.41
N GLN A 261 -37.31 70.87 6.13
CA GLN A 261 -37.19 71.86 5.00
C GLN A 261 -36.08 72.96 5.11
N LYS A 262 -35.62 73.74 4.09
CA LYS A 262 -35.64 73.84 2.58
C LYS A 262 -34.61 74.95 2.19
N GLU A 263 -34.13 75.24 0.96
CA GLU A 263 -33.97 74.56 -0.35
C GLU A 263 -33.13 75.47 -1.29
N GLY A 264 -32.57 74.95 -2.39
CA GLY A 264 -32.14 75.78 -3.54
C GLY A 264 -30.89 75.28 -4.31
N GLY A 265 -30.88 75.19 -5.64
CA GLY A 265 -32.00 75.38 -6.60
C GLY A 265 -31.60 75.27 -8.09
N TYR A 266 -32.61 75.36 -8.96
CA TYR A 266 -32.60 75.57 -10.44
C TYR A 266 -31.92 74.51 -11.36
N SER A 267 -32.34 74.27 -12.61
CA SER A 267 -33.62 74.24 -13.37
C SER A 267 -33.28 73.66 -14.78
N ASN A 268 -34.14 73.11 -15.65
CA ASN A 268 -35.45 73.60 -16.10
C ASN A 268 -36.17 72.54 -17.01
N ARG A 269 -37.50 72.38 -16.87
CA ARG A 269 -38.57 71.99 -17.85
C ARG A 269 -38.24 70.96 -18.97
N PHE A 270 -39.07 69.94 -19.25
CA PHE A 270 -40.49 70.05 -19.68
C PHE A 270 -41.22 68.68 -19.64
N GLY A 271 -42.55 68.68 -19.55
CA GLY A 271 -43.43 67.54 -19.91
C GLY A 271 -43.66 66.49 -18.81
N GLY A 272 -44.86 65.92 -18.74
CA GLY A 272 -45.20 64.91 -17.73
C GLY A 272 -46.39 64.02 -18.13
N ALA A 273 -46.87 63.26 -17.13
CA ALA A 273 -48.03 62.35 -17.15
C ALA A 273 -47.90 61.03 -17.95
N GLY A 274 -48.25 59.91 -17.30
CA GLY A 274 -48.37 58.57 -17.92
C GLY A 274 -47.84 57.46 -17.00
N ALA A 275 -48.71 56.89 -16.15
CA ALA A 275 -48.32 55.89 -15.15
C ALA A 275 -48.15 54.48 -15.74
N GLY A 276 -47.19 53.72 -15.21
CA GLY A 276 -46.97 52.30 -15.53
C GLY A 276 -46.22 51.59 -14.40
N THR A 277 -46.96 51.04 -13.44
CA THR A 277 -46.42 50.40 -12.23
C THR A 277 -45.79 49.04 -12.55
N PHE A 278 -44.46 48.95 -12.62
CA PHE A 278 -43.76 47.67 -12.71
C PHE A 278 -43.48 47.10 -11.32
N GLN A 279 -44.39 46.26 -10.81
CA GLN A 279 -44.08 45.36 -9.70
C GLN A 279 -43.03 44.33 -10.18
N ARG A 280 -41.87 44.28 -9.54
CA ARG A 280 -40.97 43.11 -9.65
C ARG A 280 -41.70 41.90 -9.06
N ARG A 281 -42.18 40.99 -9.90
CA ARG A 281 -42.67 39.66 -9.48
C ARG A 281 -41.57 38.96 -8.67
N LYS A 282 -41.90 38.36 -7.51
CA LYS A 282 -41.05 37.32 -6.88
C LYS A 282 -40.73 36.28 -7.97
N ARG A 283 -39.47 35.85 -8.11
CA ARG A 283 -39.17 34.63 -8.88
C ARG A 283 -39.69 33.44 -8.06
N ALA A 284 -40.46 32.55 -8.67
CA ALA A 284 -40.84 31.30 -8.03
C ALA A 284 -39.63 30.34 -8.00
N PHE A 285 -39.50 29.54 -6.93
CA PHE A 285 -38.46 28.53 -6.76
C PHE A 285 -38.42 27.54 -7.93
N ARG A 286 -39.60 27.08 -8.34
CA ARG A 286 -39.84 26.33 -9.58
C ARG A 286 -40.48 27.25 -10.61
N MET A 287 -39.84 27.45 -11.76
CA MET A 287 -40.31 28.33 -12.84
C MET A 287 -40.85 27.55 -14.06
N SER A 288 -41.18 26.27 -13.90
CA SER A 288 -41.66 25.38 -14.96
C SER A 288 -42.67 24.37 -14.41
N GLU A 289 -43.66 24.00 -15.24
CA GLU A 289 -44.69 22.99 -14.93
C GLU A 289 -44.22 21.54 -15.20
N ASN A 290 -43.04 21.34 -15.81
CA ASN A 290 -42.48 19.99 -16.03
C ASN A 290 -42.10 19.35 -14.68
N GLU A 291 -42.62 18.14 -14.41
CA GLU A 291 -42.45 17.37 -13.17
C GLU A 291 -40.99 17.06 -12.79
N ASP A 292 -40.08 16.99 -13.76
CA ASP A 292 -38.66 16.71 -13.54
C ASP A 292 -37.85 17.92 -13.05
N VAL A 293 -38.37 19.14 -13.18
CA VAL A 293 -37.68 20.38 -12.75
C VAL A 293 -37.72 20.51 -11.23
N LEU A 294 -36.55 20.46 -10.59
CA LEU A 294 -36.39 20.58 -9.15
C LEU A 294 -36.17 22.04 -8.70
N TYR A 295 -35.47 22.83 -9.52
CA TYR A 295 -35.18 24.24 -9.25
C TYR A 295 -35.05 25.02 -10.56
N GLY A 296 -35.47 26.29 -10.59
CA GLY A 296 -35.30 27.15 -11.77
C GLY A 296 -36.19 26.74 -12.96
N ARG A 297 -35.62 26.69 -14.17
CA ARG A 297 -36.34 26.41 -15.43
C ARG A 297 -35.95 25.07 -16.04
N TYR A 298 -36.84 24.49 -16.84
CA TYR A 298 -36.50 23.37 -17.72
C TYR A 298 -35.50 23.80 -18.80
N PHE A 299 -34.62 22.88 -19.21
CA PHE A 299 -33.63 23.07 -20.27
C PHE A 299 -33.27 21.72 -20.92
N GLU A 300 -32.75 21.79 -22.14
CA GLU A 300 -32.32 20.63 -22.94
C GLU A 300 -30.89 20.83 -23.47
N GLY A 301 -30.29 19.75 -23.98
CA GLY A 301 -28.89 19.68 -24.41
C GLY A 301 -28.08 18.69 -23.57
N ASP A 302 -26.98 18.18 -24.12
CA ASP A 302 -26.14 17.16 -23.48
C ASP A 302 -25.21 17.77 -22.41
N PRO A 303 -24.90 17.03 -21.33
CA PRO A 303 -23.95 17.49 -20.33
C PRO A 303 -22.52 17.44 -20.86
N VAL A 304 -21.73 18.45 -20.48
CA VAL A 304 -20.26 18.44 -20.62
C VAL A 304 -19.68 17.69 -19.41
N LYS A 305 -18.61 16.93 -19.64
CA LYS A 305 -17.86 16.28 -18.55
C LYS A 305 -17.20 17.30 -17.63
N LEU A 306 -17.09 17.00 -16.34
CA LEU A 306 -16.48 17.91 -15.37
C LEU A 306 -14.96 18.05 -15.53
N GLU A 307 -14.27 17.10 -16.16
CA GLU A 307 -12.86 17.23 -16.53
C GLU A 307 -12.59 18.34 -17.56
N ASP A 308 -13.54 18.57 -18.49
CA ASP A 308 -13.44 19.59 -19.55
C ASP A 308 -13.88 21.00 -19.08
N VAL A 309 -14.40 21.13 -17.85
CA VAL A 309 -14.94 22.41 -17.33
C VAL A 309 -13.84 23.26 -16.69
N ASP A 310 -13.82 24.55 -17.03
CA ASP A 310 -12.86 25.52 -16.52
C ASP A 310 -13.51 26.88 -16.18
N ALA A 311 -12.70 27.86 -15.77
CA ALA A 311 -13.19 29.21 -15.48
C ALA A 311 -13.65 29.99 -16.74
N SER A 312 -13.32 29.53 -17.96
CA SER A 312 -13.68 30.18 -19.23
C SER A 312 -14.95 29.60 -19.86
N SER A 313 -15.38 28.41 -19.42
CA SER A 313 -16.52 27.62 -19.94
C SER A 313 -17.87 28.36 -19.93
N GLY A 314 -18.04 29.37 -19.07
CA GLY A 314 -19.24 30.21 -19.06
C GLY A 314 -20.48 29.45 -18.60
N ASN A 315 -21.57 29.49 -19.38
CA ASN A 315 -22.83 28.82 -19.04
C ASN A 315 -22.91 27.45 -19.70
N VAL A 316 -22.79 26.40 -18.88
CA VAL A 316 -22.72 25.00 -19.31
C VAL A 316 -23.84 24.17 -18.67
N ILE A 317 -24.08 23.00 -19.26
CA ILE A 317 -24.87 21.93 -18.68
C ILE A 317 -23.89 20.89 -18.17
N VAL A 318 -24.03 20.48 -16.91
CA VAL A 318 -23.29 19.36 -16.32
C VAL A 318 -24.28 18.32 -15.78
N ALA A 319 -23.85 17.08 -15.64
CA ALA A 319 -24.59 16.04 -14.95
C ALA A 319 -23.67 15.39 -13.92
N GLY A 320 -24.18 15.13 -12.73
CA GLY A 320 -23.36 14.57 -11.65
C GLY A 320 -24.19 14.13 -10.44
N GLN A 321 -23.59 13.30 -9.61
CA GLN A 321 -24.13 12.86 -8.34
C GLN A 321 -23.63 13.76 -7.22
N ILE A 322 -24.53 14.21 -6.34
CA ILE A 322 -24.13 14.88 -5.09
C ILE A 322 -23.41 13.86 -4.21
N PHE A 323 -22.19 14.17 -3.77
CA PHE A 323 -21.47 13.40 -2.76
C PHE A 323 -21.39 14.15 -1.43
N LEU A 324 -21.15 15.47 -1.45
CA LEU A 324 -21.09 16.31 -0.26
C LEU A 324 -22.13 17.43 -0.27
N VAL A 325 -22.76 17.69 0.88
CA VAL A 325 -23.62 18.85 1.13
C VAL A 325 -23.03 19.63 2.29
N HIS A 326 -22.79 20.93 2.09
CA HIS A 326 -22.19 21.81 3.09
C HIS A 326 -23.27 22.44 3.98
N ASP A 327 -22.89 22.86 5.20
CA ASP A 327 -23.80 23.55 6.12
C ASP A 327 -24.44 24.79 5.48
N PRO A 328 -25.77 24.98 5.58
CA PRO A 328 -26.46 26.14 5.01
C PRO A 328 -25.96 27.48 5.55
N VAL A 329 -25.58 28.40 4.67
CA VAL A 329 -25.19 29.75 5.07
C VAL A 329 -26.42 30.66 5.09
N HIS A 330 -26.94 30.93 6.28
CA HIS A 330 -28.04 31.87 6.52
C HIS A 330 -27.60 33.32 6.32
N THR A 331 -28.16 34.02 5.33
CA THR A 331 -27.86 35.44 5.08
C THR A 331 -28.77 36.37 5.89
N ARG A 332 -28.27 37.56 6.24
CA ARG A 332 -29.05 38.63 6.91
C ARG A 332 -30.25 39.16 6.11
N THR A 333 -30.44 38.68 4.89
CA THR A 333 -31.50 39.08 3.95
C THR A 333 -32.69 38.10 3.87
N GLY A 334 -32.73 37.04 4.69
CA GLY A 334 -33.80 36.01 4.65
C GLY A 334 -33.61 34.97 3.53
N LYS A 335 -32.38 34.85 3.03
CA LYS A 335 -31.99 33.88 2.00
C LYS A 335 -30.95 32.91 2.55
N ASN A 336 -31.08 31.67 2.18
CA ASN A 336 -30.15 30.59 2.49
C ASN A 336 -29.31 30.29 1.26
N ILE A 337 -28.00 30.16 1.44
CA ILE A 337 -27.10 29.64 0.42
C ILE A 337 -26.90 28.17 0.74
N LEU A 338 -27.38 27.30 -0.15
CA LEU A 338 -27.06 25.88 -0.13
C LEU A 338 -25.88 25.65 -1.07
N LYS A 339 -24.81 25.06 -0.54
CA LYS A 339 -23.62 24.65 -1.29
C LYS A 339 -23.50 23.13 -1.24
N PHE A 340 -23.30 22.51 -2.38
CA PHE A 340 -23.13 21.06 -2.50
C PHE A 340 -22.17 20.75 -3.63
N ASP A 341 -21.41 19.65 -3.50
CA ASP A 341 -20.43 19.24 -4.49
C ASP A 341 -20.97 18.05 -5.29
N VAL A 342 -20.83 18.16 -6.61
CA VAL A 342 -21.24 17.11 -7.56
C VAL A 342 -20.03 16.55 -8.29
N THR A 343 -20.07 15.24 -8.57
CA THR A 343 -19.07 14.54 -9.37
C THR A 343 -19.73 13.74 -10.48
N ASP A 344 -19.04 13.60 -11.61
CA ASP A 344 -19.34 12.66 -12.69
C ASP A 344 -18.28 11.54 -12.76
N PHE A 345 -17.49 11.41 -11.69
CA PHE A 345 -16.31 10.56 -11.51
C PHE A 345 -15.07 10.94 -12.35
N THR A 346 -15.19 11.84 -13.34
CA THR A 346 -14.04 12.41 -14.09
C THR A 346 -13.41 13.62 -13.38
N ASP A 347 -14.24 14.45 -12.75
CA ASP A 347 -13.82 15.50 -11.82
C ASP A 347 -15.00 15.82 -10.86
N SER A 348 -14.87 16.89 -10.05
CA SER A 348 -15.91 17.37 -9.14
C SER A 348 -16.02 18.89 -9.18
N ILE A 349 -17.23 19.45 -9.03
CA ILE A 349 -17.45 20.90 -8.97
C ILE A 349 -18.42 21.28 -7.84
N SER A 350 -18.14 22.40 -7.17
CA SER A 350 -19.06 22.99 -6.20
C SER A 350 -20.19 23.73 -6.90
N VAL A 351 -21.41 23.54 -6.41
CA VAL A 351 -22.64 24.20 -6.87
C VAL A 351 -23.24 25.02 -5.73
N LYS A 352 -23.61 26.27 -6.00
CA LYS A 352 -24.33 27.14 -5.06
C LYS A 352 -25.71 27.50 -5.59
N ILE A 353 -26.74 27.35 -4.75
CA ILE A 353 -28.10 27.86 -5.01
C ILE A 353 -28.57 28.79 -3.90
N PHE A 354 -29.40 29.76 -4.26
CA PHE A 354 -29.95 30.78 -3.35
C PHE A 354 -31.44 30.53 -3.16
N VAL A 355 -31.83 30.16 -1.94
CA VAL A 355 -33.19 29.71 -1.59
C VAL A 355 -33.78 30.66 -0.54
N GLU A 356 -35.07 30.98 -0.62
CA GLU A 356 -35.74 31.77 0.44
C GLU A 356 -36.09 30.83 1.63
N ASP A 357 -36.28 31.35 2.84
CA ASP A 357 -36.64 30.52 4.02
C ASP A 357 -37.87 29.63 3.80
N GLU A 358 -38.86 30.13 3.04
CA GLU A 358 -40.12 29.44 2.69
C GLU A 358 -39.90 28.16 1.83
N ASP A 359 -38.80 28.08 1.06
CA ASP A 359 -38.53 27.01 0.10
C ASP A 359 -37.42 26.03 0.58
N LEU A 360 -36.85 26.26 1.77
CA LEU A 360 -35.67 25.54 2.28
C LEU A 360 -35.92 24.02 2.46
N GLU A 361 -37.09 23.63 2.98
CA GLU A 361 -37.46 22.22 3.12
C GLU A 361 -37.54 21.50 1.75
N LEU A 362 -38.06 22.20 0.73
CA LEU A 362 -38.18 21.66 -0.62
C LEU A 362 -36.81 21.50 -1.27
N ALA A 363 -35.89 22.45 -1.08
CA ALA A 363 -34.51 22.33 -1.56
C ALA A 363 -33.77 21.17 -0.87
N ASN A 364 -33.86 21.07 0.46
CA ASN A 364 -33.28 19.97 1.23
C ASN A 364 -33.89 18.60 0.90
N SER A 365 -35.02 18.53 0.17
CA SER A 365 -35.59 17.25 -0.26
C SER A 365 -34.77 16.56 -1.36
N PHE A 366 -34.08 17.33 -2.22
CA PHE A 366 -33.27 16.82 -3.34
C PHE A 366 -31.78 17.17 -3.25
N VAL A 367 -31.38 18.16 -2.44
CA VAL A 367 -29.96 18.41 -2.12
C VAL A 367 -29.54 17.43 -1.02
N LYS A 368 -29.28 16.18 -1.41
CA LYS A 368 -28.84 15.08 -0.54
C LYS A 368 -27.76 14.24 -1.22
N PRO A 369 -26.75 13.74 -0.47
CA PRO A 369 -25.80 12.76 -0.99
C PRO A 369 -26.50 11.58 -1.66
N GLY A 370 -25.95 11.09 -2.78
CA GLY A 370 -26.54 10.06 -3.62
C GLY A 370 -27.54 10.56 -4.67
N THR A 371 -27.94 11.85 -4.65
CA THR A 371 -28.89 12.37 -5.66
C THR A 371 -28.17 12.72 -6.96
N ALA A 372 -28.55 12.07 -8.06
CA ALA A 372 -28.11 12.40 -9.41
C ALA A 372 -28.93 13.57 -9.98
N LEU A 373 -28.24 14.59 -10.50
CA LEU A 373 -28.82 15.83 -11.00
C LEU A 373 -28.20 16.21 -12.34
N LYS A 374 -28.97 16.89 -13.19
CA LYS A 374 -28.46 17.61 -14.35
C LYS A 374 -28.72 19.10 -14.13
N ILE A 375 -27.67 19.89 -14.24
CA ILE A 375 -27.57 21.26 -13.72
C ILE A 375 -27.12 22.16 -14.86
N LYS A 376 -27.86 23.25 -15.10
CA LYS A 376 -27.45 24.31 -16.03
C LYS A 376 -27.13 25.58 -15.28
N GLY A 377 -25.96 26.16 -15.53
CA GLY A 377 -25.58 27.43 -14.92
C GLY A 377 -24.21 27.94 -15.33
N THR A 378 -23.90 29.14 -14.86
CA THR A 378 -22.61 29.80 -15.12
C THR A 378 -21.55 29.32 -14.15
N VAL A 379 -20.47 28.78 -14.72
CA VAL A 379 -19.20 28.50 -14.07
C VAL A 379 -18.38 29.79 -13.97
N SER A 380 -17.82 30.06 -12.79
CA SER A 380 -16.98 31.23 -12.54
C SER A 380 -16.01 30.98 -11.39
N PHE A 381 -14.92 31.74 -11.33
CA PHE A 381 -14.02 31.74 -10.18
C PHE A 381 -14.62 32.54 -9.01
N ASP A 382 -14.88 31.87 -7.89
CA ASP A 382 -15.31 32.51 -6.64
C ASP A 382 -14.07 33.00 -5.86
N SER A 383 -14.04 34.29 -5.54
CA SER A 383 -12.90 34.95 -4.87
C SER A 383 -12.82 34.71 -3.36
N PHE A 384 -13.88 34.18 -2.74
CA PHE A 384 -13.95 33.84 -1.33
C PHE A 384 -13.44 32.41 -1.10
N ASP A 385 -14.00 31.44 -1.83
CA ASP A 385 -13.58 30.03 -1.79
C ASP A 385 -12.27 29.77 -2.56
N LYS A 386 -11.87 30.71 -3.43
CA LYS A 386 -10.68 30.68 -4.30
C LYS A 386 -10.65 29.47 -5.26
N GLN A 387 -11.81 29.13 -5.82
CA GLN A 387 -11.96 27.98 -6.71
C GLN A 387 -12.98 28.25 -7.82
N VAL A 388 -12.98 27.40 -8.84
CA VAL A 388 -13.99 27.39 -9.91
C VAL A 388 -15.25 26.67 -9.43
N GLU A 389 -16.41 27.28 -9.61
CA GLU A 389 -17.70 26.76 -9.15
C GLU A 389 -18.89 27.24 -10.00
N MET A 390 -20.04 26.60 -9.84
CA MET A 390 -21.30 27.00 -10.47
C MET A 390 -22.16 27.83 -9.50
N SER A 391 -22.22 29.14 -9.72
CA SER A 391 -22.86 30.09 -8.79
C SER A 391 -24.15 30.74 -9.33
N PHE A 392 -24.40 30.68 -10.65
CA PHE A 392 -25.64 31.19 -11.27
C PHE A 392 -26.39 30.06 -11.98
N ILE A 393 -27.21 29.34 -11.23
CA ILE A 393 -28.00 28.20 -11.75
C ILE A 393 -29.29 28.68 -12.42
N ASP A 394 -29.44 28.35 -13.71
CA ASP A 394 -30.64 28.59 -14.53
C ASP A 394 -31.71 27.52 -14.27
N GLY A 395 -31.29 26.28 -14.00
CA GLY A 395 -32.18 25.16 -13.72
C GLY A 395 -31.47 23.93 -13.18
N ILE A 396 -32.21 23.12 -12.43
CA ILE A 396 -31.85 21.76 -12.02
C ILE A 396 -33.01 20.84 -12.38
N VAL A 397 -32.71 19.75 -13.08
CA VAL A 397 -33.67 18.68 -13.39
C VAL A 397 -33.22 17.37 -12.74
N ARG A 398 -34.17 16.47 -12.44
CA ARG A 398 -33.86 15.08 -12.13
C ARG A 398 -33.05 14.48 -13.29
N TYR A 399 -32.07 13.67 -12.94
CA TYR A 399 -31.29 12.92 -13.91
C TYR A 399 -30.94 11.56 -13.33
N GLN A 400 -30.85 10.55 -14.18
CA GLN A 400 -30.29 9.26 -13.82
C GLN A 400 -28.90 9.19 -14.43
N LEU A 401 -27.86 9.09 -13.58
CA LEU A 401 -26.53 8.74 -14.08
C LEU A 401 -26.60 7.29 -14.56
N ASN A 402 -26.45 7.08 -15.87
CA ASN A 402 -26.22 5.77 -16.44
C ASN A 402 -24.76 5.37 -16.21
N ARG A 403 -24.36 5.12 -14.96
CA ARG A 403 -23.10 4.41 -14.68
C ARG A 403 -23.37 2.94 -15.06
N THR A 404 -22.79 2.48 -16.16
CA THR A 404 -22.77 1.05 -16.51
C THR A 404 -21.98 0.33 -15.45
N ARG A 405 -22.67 -0.21 -14.43
CA ARG A 405 -22.06 -1.14 -13.49
C ARG A 405 -21.54 -2.32 -14.30
N ARG A 406 -20.33 -2.79 -13.99
CA ARG A 406 -19.81 -4.01 -14.59
C ARG A 406 -20.73 -5.16 -14.21
N GLU A 407 -21.06 -6.00 -15.18
CA GLU A 407 -21.95 -7.15 -15.02
C GLU A 407 -21.27 -8.39 -15.60
N ASP A 408 -21.14 -9.43 -14.78
CA ASP A 408 -20.65 -10.71 -15.27
C ASP A 408 -21.77 -11.45 -16.01
N THR A 409 -21.65 -11.50 -17.34
CA THR A 409 -22.64 -12.10 -18.24
C THR A 409 -22.30 -13.54 -18.67
N TYR A 410 -21.19 -14.12 -18.21
CA TYR A 410 -20.81 -15.49 -18.58
C TYR A 410 -21.74 -16.52 -17.87
N PRO A 411 -22.16 -17.64 -18.49
CA PRO A 411 -23.11 -18.56 -17.86
C PRO A 411 -22.58 -19.23 -16.58
N GLU A 412 -21.31 -19.62 -16.59
CA GLU A 412 -20.60 -20.24 -15.48
C GLU A 412 -19.72 -19.18 -14.79
N LYS A 413 -19.44 -19.33 -13.49
CA LYS A 413 -18.83 -18.25 -12.70
C LYS A 413 -17.51 -18.69 -12.07
N ARG A 414 -16.48 -17.86 -12.21
CA ARG A 414 -15.20 -18.05 -11.50
C ARG A 414 -15.36 -17.84 -9.99
N VAL A 415 -14.32 -18.20 -9.25
CA VAL A 415 -14.11 -17.79 -7.86
C VAL A 415 -12.79 -17.05 -7.80
N GLU A 416 -12.75 -15.90 -7.11
CA GLU A 416 -11.47 -15.23 -6.81
C GLU A 416 -10.81 -15.89 -5.60
N LEU A 417 -9.51 -16.16 -5.70
CA LEU A 417 -8.70 -16.78 -4.65
C LEU A 417 -7.60 -15.86 -4.11
N HIS A 418 -7.33 -14.73 -4.77
CA HIS A 418 -6.28 -13.77 -4.37
C HIS A 418 -6.83 -12.34 -4.37
N LEU A 419 -6.99 -11.76 -3.16
CA LEU A 419 -7.71 -10.51 -2.95
C LEU A 419 -7.29 -9.78 -1.66
N HIS A 420 -6.95 -8.51 -1.81
CA HIS A 420 -6.51 -7.57 -0.77
C HIS A 420 -7.60 -6.54 -0.48
N THR A 421 -7.80 -6.24 0.79
CA THR A 421 -8.77 -5.26 1.29
C THR A 421 -8.05 -4.04 1.86
N LYS A 422 -8.80 -3.05 2.36
CA LYS A 422 -8.27 -1.95 3.19
C LYS A 422 -7.38 -2.38 4.38
N MET A 423 -7.35 -3.66 4.75
CA MET A 423 -6.47 -4.17 5.83
C MET A 423 -5.06 -4.56 5.35
N SER A 424 -4.84 -4.71 4.05
CA SER A 424 -3.51 -4.79 3.44
C SER A 424 -2.80 -3.45 3.56
N ASP A 425 -1.80 -3.38 4.45
CA ASP A 425 -1.20 -2.14 4.97
C ASP A 425 -0.69 -1.21 3.86
N MET A 426 -1.39 -0.08 3.69
CA MET A 426 -1.09 0.95 2.68
C MET A 426 -1.02 0.42 1.24
N ASP A 427 -1.84 -0.56 0.87
CA ASP A 427 -1.84 -1.13 -0.49
C ASP A 427 -3.25 -1.40 -1.04
N GLY A 428 -4.05 -2.21 -0.36
CA GLY A 428 -5.45 -2.45 -0.73
C GLY A 428 -6.33 -1.25 -0.39
N VAL A 429 -7.19 -0.83 -1.32
CA VAL A 429 -7.95 0.43 -1.19
C VAL A 429 -9.46 0.25 -1.13
N THR A 430 -10.00 -0.92 -1.46
CA THR A 430 -11.45 -1.19 -1.41
C THR A 430 -11.86 -1.94 -0.14
N ASP A 431 -13.03 -1.60 0.41
CA ASP A 431 -13.57 -2.25 1.60
C ASP A 431 -14.06 -3.67 1.29
N VAL A 432 -13.94 -4.60 2.25
CA VAL A 432 -14.34 -5.99 2.04
C VAL A 432 -15.83 -6.14 1.74
N ASN A 433 -16.66 -5.19 2.20
CA ASN A 433 -18.09 -5.17 1.94
C ASN A 433 -18.40 -4.92 0.46
N ASP A 434 -17.66 -4.01 -0.19
CA ASP A 434 -17.83 -3.67 -1.61
C ASP A 434 -17.43 -4.84 -2.52
N TYR A 435 -16.38 -5.60 -2.13
CA TYR A 435 -16.01 -6.85 -2.80
C TYR A 435 -17.09 -7.92 -2.67
N ILE A 436 -17.67 -8.12 -1.46
CA ILE A 436 -18.76 -9.08 -1.23
C ILE A 436 -19.97 -8.74 -2.11
N ASP A 437 -20.40 -7.47 -2.10
CA ASP A 437 -21.54 -7.01 -2.90
C ASP A 437 -21.27 -7.13 -4.41
N THR A 438 -20.02 -6.94 -4.84
CA THR A 438 -19.62 -7.09 -6.24
C THR A 438 -19.57 -8.56 -6.66
N ALA A 439 -18.94 -9.44 -5.88
CA ALA A 439 -18.88 -10.88 -6.14
C ALA A 439 -20.28 -11.51 -6.20
N ILE A 440 -21.18 -11.13 -5.29
CA ILE A 440 -22.59 -11.54 -5.32
C ILE A 440 -23.29 -10.98 -6.56
N SER A 441 -23.04 -9.72 -6.96
CA SER A 441 -23.63 -9.15 -8.18
C SER A 441 -23.12 -9.80 -9.47
N PHE A 442 -21.90 -10.33 -9.47
CA PHE A 442 -21.33 -11.14 -10.55
C PHE A 442 -21.84 -12.59 -10.52
N GLY A 443 -22.59 -12.99 -9.50
CA GLY A 443 -23.12 -14.35 -9.34
C GLY A 443 -22.09 -15.39 -8.88
N MET A 444 -20.92 -14.97 -8.39
CA MET A 444 -19.89 -15.88 -7.88
C MET A 444 -20.42 -16.63 -6.64
N LYS A 445 -20.08 -17.92 -6.50
CA LYS A 445 -20.49 -18.73 -5.33
C LYS A 445 -19.63 -18.48 -4.08
N ALA A 446 -18.41 -17.98 -4.29
CA ALA A 446 -17.42 -17.76 -3.24
C ALA A 446 -16.41 -16.67 -3.63
N MET A 447 -15.68 -16.18 -2.63
CA MET A 447 -14.45 -15.38 -2.79
C MET A 447 -13.48 -15.69 -1.63
N ALA A 448 -12.18 -15.56 -1.87
CA ALA A 448 -11.19 -15.49 -0.81
C ALA A 448 -10.94 -14.06 -0.33
N ILE A 449 -10.35 -13.95 0.86
CA ILE A 449 -9.72 -12.75 1.41
C ILE A 449 -8.30 -13.18 1.80
N THR A 450 -7.27 -12.51 1.27
CA THR A 450 -5.86 -12.90 1.41
C THR A 450 -4.96 -11.70 1.73
N ASP A 451 -5.34 -10.89 2.72
CA ASP A 451 -4.60 -9.68 3.06
C ASP A 451 -3.12 -9.91 3.41
N HIS A 452 -2.28 -8.92 3.09
CA HIS A 452 -0.81 -8.93 3.28
C HIS A 452 -0.39 -9.20 4.74
N GLY A 453 -0.01 -10.44 5.03
CA GLY A 453 0.44 -10.92 6.33
C GLY A 453 -0.62 -10.90 7.44
N VAL A 454 -1.87 -10.49 7.17
CA VAL A 454 -2.89 -10.23 8.20
C VAL A 454 -4.26 -10.81 7.82
N VAL A 455 -5.16 -10.86 8.80
CA VAL A 455 -6.53 -11.40 8.63
C VAL A 455 -7.61 -10.48 9.19
N GLN A 456 -7.29 -9.20 9.39
CA GLN A 456 -8.14 -8.23 10.11
C GLN A 456 -9.51 -7.97 9.44
N ALA A 457 -9.65 -8.17 8.13
CA ALA A 457 -10.94 -8.02 7.44
C ALA A 457 -11.94 -9.17 7.74
N PHE A 458 -11.47 -10.30 8.27
CA PHE A 458 -12.29 -11.50 8.44
C PHE A 458 -13.55 -11.31 9.31
N PRO A 459 -13.50 -10.66 10.49
CA PRO A 459 -14.69 -10.52 11.32
C PRO A 459 -15.73 -9.64 10.64
N ASP A 460 -15.31 -8.55 9.98
CA ASP A 460 -16.19 -7.61 9.29
C ASP A 460 -16.86 -8.27 8.07
N ALA A 461 -16.11 -9.00 7.25
CA ALA A 461 -16.66 -9.78 6.14
C ALA A 461 -17.78 -10.75 6.60
N ASN A 462 -17.54 -11.50 7.68
CA ASN A 462 -18.49 -12.44 8.27
C ASN A 462 -19.71 -11.75 8.92
N ILE A 463 -19.54 -10.58 9.53
CA ILE A 463 -20.63 -9.77 10.09
C ILE A 463 -21.48 -9.19 8.97
N TYR A 464 -20.85 -8.65 7.93
CA TYR A 464 -21.54 -8.06 6.78
C TYR A 464 -22.34 -9.10 6.00
N LEU A 465 -21.75 -10.26 5.70
CA LEU A 465 -22.43 -11.34 4.98
C LEU A 465 -23.72 -11.80 5.68
N LYS A 466 -23.72 -11.85 7.01
CA LYS A 466 -24.92 -12.12 7.83
C LYS A 466 -25.91 -10.96 7.83
N LYS A 467 -25.44 -9.71 7.88
CA LYS A 467 -26.27 -8.50 7.80
C LYS A 467 -27.06 -8.45 6.50
N ILE A 468 -26.44 -8.80 5.36
CA ILE A 468 -27.08 -8.88 4.05
C ILE A 468 -27.83 -10.21 3.81
N LYS A 469 -27.74 -11.18 4.73
CA LYS A 469 -28.41 -12.49 4.70
C LYS A 469 -28.01 -13.41 3.52
N HIS A 470 -26.82 -13.19 2.96
CA HIS A 470 -26.22 -14.09 1.96
C HIS A 470 -25.30 -15.16 2.61
N ASP A 471 -25.32 -15.27 3.95
CA ASP A 471 -24.55 -16.23 4.74
C ASP A 471 -24.93 -17.70 4.50
N LYS A 472 -25.91 -17.98 3.65
CA LYS A 472 -26.24 -19.34 3.19
C LYS A 472 -25.68 -19.63 1.80
N ASP A 473 -25.93 -18.72 0.86
CA ASP A 473 -25.75 -18.98 -0.58
C ASP A 473 -24.38 -18.54 -1.11
N PHE A 474 -23.65 -17.71 -0.35
CA PHE A 474 -22.28 -17.29 -0.67
C PHE A 474 -21.28 -17.82 0.38
N LYS A 475 -20.04 -18.09 -0.03
CA LYS A 475 -18.96 -18.64 0.83
C LYS A 475 -17.74 -17.72 0.86
N LEU A 476 -17.35 -17.26 2.04
CA LEU A 476 -16.05 -16.63 2.27
C LEU A 476 -15.00 -17.70 2.51
N ILE A 477 -13.89 -17.62 1.79
CA ILE A 477 -12.69 -18.42 2.01
C ILE A 477 -11.70 -17.54 2.77
N TYR A 478 -11.28 -18.00 3.94
CA TYR A 478 -10.46 -17.22 4.85
C TYR A 478 -8.98 -17.53 4.60
N GLY A 479 -8.21 -16.58 4.10
CA GLY A 479 -6.79 -16.75 3.84
C GLY A 479 -5.91 -15.54 4.14
N CYS A 480 -4.64 -15.65 3.77
CA CYS A 480 -3.64 -14.60 3.95
C CYS A 480 -2.59 -14.75 2.86
N GLU A 481 -2.13 -13.64 2.27
CA GLU A 481 -0.89 -13.65 1.52
C GLU A 481 0.26 -13.43 2.50
N GLY A 482 0.98 -14.50 2.83
CA GLY A 482 2.08 -14.51 3.78
C GLY A 482 3.43 -14.16 3.14
N TYR A 483 4.43 -13.87 3.98
CA TYR A 483 5.82 -13.68 3.55
C TYR A 483 6.64 -14.93 3.87
N LEU A 484 6.59 -15.93 2.99
CA LEU A 484 7.37 -17.17 3.10
C LEU A 484 8.87 -16.88 3.12
N VAL A 485 9.60 -17.56 3.99
CA VAL A 485 11.06 -17.63 3.98
C VAL A 485 11.44 -19.10 3.88
N ASP A 486 12.23 -19.48 2.87
CA ASP A 486 12.81 -20.83 2.82
C ASP A 486 14.00 -20.92 3.78
N ASP A 487 13.76 -21.56 4.92
CA ASP A 487 14.73 -21.90 5.96
C ASP A 487 15.11 -23.40 5.92
N LEU A 488 14.69 -24.12 4.87
CA LEU A 488 15.04 -25.51 4.60
C LEU A 488 16.13 -25.64 3.53
N GLU A 489 16.42 -24.58 2.79
CA GLU A 489 17.52 -24.51 1.83
C GLU A 489 18.87 -24.62 2.56
N THR A 490 19.64 -25.63 2.21
CA THR A 490 20.96 -25.92 2.80
C THR A 490 22.02 -24.97 2.24
N ILE A 491 22.94 -24.51 3.10
CA ILE A 491 24.08 -23.66 2.70
C ILE A 491 25.04 -24.44 1.78
N VAL A 492 25.02 -25.78 1.89
CA VAL A 492 25.75 -26.70 1.03
C VAL A 492 24.77 -27.45 0.13
N GLN A 493 24.93 -27.33 -1.18
CA GLN A 493 24.17 -28.06 -2.19
C GLN A 493 24.97 -29.25 -2.72
N ASN A 494 24.28 -30.35 -3.06
CA ASN A 494 24.89 -31.60 -3.56
C ASN A 494 26.03 -32.12 -2.66
N GLU A 495 25.81 -32.15 -1.35
CA GLU A 495 26.77 -32.67 -0.35
C GLU A 495 27.09 -34.16 -0.60
N LYS A 496 28.38 -34.53 -0.50
CA LYS A 496 28.91 -35.87 -0.82
C LYS A 496 29.79 -36.47 0.30
N GLY A 497 29.55 -36.07 1.54
CA GLY A 497 30.31 -36.49 2.74
C GLY A 497 31.68 -35.82 2.92
N GLN A 498 31.89 -34.61 2.37
CA GLN A 498 33.20 -33.96 2.37
C GLN A 498 33.57 -33.32 3.74
N ASP A 499 34.83 -33.48 4.13
CA ASP A 499 35.42 -32.81 5.28
C ASP A 499 35.68 -31.30 4.98
N LEU A 500 35.70 -30.44 6.01
CA LEU A 500 35.92 -28.98 5.86
C LEU A 500 37.27 -28.57 5.22
N GLN A 501 38.18 -29.51 4.97
CA GLN A 501 39.51 -29.28 4.38
C GLN A 501 39.65 -29.92 2.99
N HIS A 502 38.55 -30.40 2.39
CA HIS A 502 38.54 -30.94 1.03
C HIS A 502 39.01 -29.89 0.00
N GLU A 503 39.58 -30.34 -1.11
CA GLU A 503 40.04 -29.44 -2.18
C GLU A 503 38.86 -28.56 -2.64
N THR A 504 39.06 -27.26 -2.67
CA THR A 504 37.99 -26.29 -2.93
C THR A 504 38.42 -25.35 -4.05
N VAL A 505 37.54 -25.09 -5.01
CA VAL A 505 37.71 -24.05 -6.02
C VAL A 505 36.74 -22.94 -5.74
N VAL A 506 37.27 -21.76 -5.46
CA VAL A 506 36.51 -20.53 -5.32
C VAL A 506 36.55 -19.81 -6.67
N PHE A 507 35.40 -19.42 -7.21
CA PHE A 507 35.33 -18.76 -8.51
C PHE A 507 34.28 -17.66 -8.55
N ASP A 508 34.42 -16.81 -9.56
CA ASP A 508 33.59 -15.65 -9.89
C ASP A 508 33.58 -15.52 -11.42
N ILE A 509 32.49 -15.00 -12.01
CA ILE A 509 32.39 -14.79 -13.46
C ILE A 509 31.90 -13.39 -13.80
N GLU A 510 32.45 -12.85 -14.89
CA GLU A 510 31.90 -11.65 -15.53
C GLU A 510 31.13 -12.05 -16.78
N THR A 511 30.04 -11.33 -17.07
CA THR A 511 29.04 -11.72 -18.07
C THR A 511 28.50 -10.51 -18.87
N THR A 512 27.95 -10.73 -20.07
CA THR A 512 27.34 -9.67 -20.90
C THR A 512 25.99 -9.16 -20.37
N GLY A 513 25.50 -9.70 -19.25
CA GLY A 513 24.21 -9.41 -18.64
C GLY A 513 23.84 -10.47 -17.61
N PHE A 514 22.67 -10.33 -16.97
CA PHE A 514 22.31 -11.12 -15.78
C PHE A 514 21.62 -12.46 -16.07
N SER A 515 21.35 -12.81 -17.34
CA SER A 515 20.53 -13.96 -17.72
C SER A 515 21.38 -15.07 -18.36
N ALA A 516 21.54 -16.20 -17.68
CA ALA A 516 22.21 -17.37 -18.25
C ALA A 516 21.45 -17.99 -19.46
N GLU A 517 20.22 -17.54 -19.78
CA GLU A 517 19.54 -17.84 -21.04
C GLU A 517 20.09 -17.04 -22.22
N THR A 518 20.23 -15.74 -22.09
CA THR A 518 20.49 -14.82 -23.22
C THR A 518 21.89 -14.25 -23.24
N ASP A 519 22.56 -14.19 -22.09
CA ASP A 519 23.86 -13.56 -21.90
C ASP A 519 25.01 -14.58 -21.92
N HIS A 520 26.21 -14.07 -22.16
CA HIS A 520 27.42 -14.83 -22.39
C HIS A 520 28.47 -14.53 -21.31
N ILE A 521 29.33 -15.49 -20.99
CA ILE A 521 30.46 -15.30 -20.06
C ILE A 521 31.58 -14.57 -20.83
N ILE A 522 32.23 -13.59 -20.17
CA ILE A 522 33.35 -12.81 -20.72
C ILE A 522 34.66 -12.99 -19.93
N GLU A 523 34.59 -13.39 -18.66
CA GLU A 523 35.75 -13.76 -17.84
C GLU A 523 35.37 -14.87 -16.86
N ILE A 524 36.30 -15.80 -16.59
CA ILE A 524 36.23 -16.73 -15.47
C ILE A 524 37.48 -16.52 -14.62
N GLY A 525 37.28 -16.05 -13.40
CA GLY A 525 38.30 -15.95 -12.37
C GLY A 525 38.12 -17.04 -11.34
N ALA A 526 39.17 -17.81 -11.05
CA ALA A 526 39.10 -18.87 -10.04
C ALA A 526 40.41 -19.07 -9.30
N VAL A 527 40.32 -19.47 -8.03
CA VAL A 527 41.45 -19.83 -7.18
C VAL A 527 41.21 -21.18 -6.53
N LYS A 528 42.26 -22.02 -6.51
CA LYS A 528 42.20 -23.35 -5.90
C LYS A 528 42.81 -23.32 -4.51
N LEU A 529 42.07 -23.84 -3.55
CA LEU A 529 42.43 -23.98 -2.14
C LEU A 529 42.74 -25.45 -1.82
N GLN A 530 43.87 -25.65 -1.14
CA GLN A 530 44.22 -26.93 -0.53
C GLN A 530 44.75 -26.67 0.89
N ASN A 531 44.17 -27.33 1.91
CA ASN A 531 44.47 -27.08 3.34
C ASN A 531 44.31 -25.60 3.79
N ASN A 532 43.35 -24.86 3.23
CA ASN A 532 43.18 -23.40 3.43
C ASN A 532 44.42 -22.57 3.05
N GLU A 533 45.12 -22.95 1.97
CA GLU A 533 46.09 -22.10 1.27
C GLU A 533 45.75 -22.06 -0.23
N ILE A 534 45.90 -20.89 -0.88
CA ILE A 534 45.75 -20.75 -2.33
C ILE A 534 46.96 -21.40 -3.03
N VAL A 535 46.73 -22.49 -3.74
CA VAL A 535 47.78 -23.29 -4.40
C VAL A 535 47.86 -23.05 -5.91
N ASP A 536 46.78 -22.61 -6.55
CA ASP A 536 46.73 -22.36 -7.99
C ASP A 536 45.68 -21.27 -8.32
N ARG A 537 45.80 -20.63 -9.50
CA ARG A 537 44.88 -19.57 -9.97
C ARG A 537 44.62 -19.71 -11.47
N MET A 538 43.37 -19.47 -11.86
CA MET A 538 42.92 -19.38 -13.25
C MET A 538 42.31 -17.99 -13.48
N ASP A 539 42.81 -17.28 -14.48
CA ASP A 539 42.31 -15.98 -14.95
C ASP A 539 42.20 -16.07 -16.48
N VAL A 540 40.97 -16.18 -16.99
CA VAL A 540 40.72 -16.50 -18.40
C VAL A 540 39.58 -15.65 -18.96
N PHE A 541 39.91 -14.77 -19.90
CA PHE A 541 38.92 -14.15 -20.77
C PHE A 541 38.25 -15.17 -21.68
N VAL A 542 36.96 -14.99 -21.90
CA VAL A 542 36.12 -15.80 -22.79
C VAL A 542 35.62 -14.89 -23.90
N ASN A 543 35.75 -15.32 -25.15
CA ASN A 543 35.13 -14.60 -26.26
C ASN A 543 33.62 -14.88 -26.27
N PRO A 544 32.75 -13.88 -26.02
CA PRO A 544 31.29 -14.08 -25.98
C PRO A 544 30.69 -14.29 -27.37
N GLY A 545 31.38 -13.92 -28.44
CA GLY A 545 30.87 -13.92 -29.82
C GLY A 545 29.80 -12.85 -30.11
N VAL A 546 29.52 -11.97 -29.14
CA VAL A 546 28.58 -10.85 -29.23
C VAL A 546 29.16 -9.62 -28.54
N PRO A 547 28.91 -8.39 -29.05
CA PRO A 547 29.44 -7.17 -28.43
C PRO A 547 29.04 -7.00 -26.96
N ILE A 548 29.99 -6.56 -26.13
CA ILE A 548 29.72 -6.27 -24.71
C ILE A 548 28.92 -4.95 -24.61
N PRO A 549 27.74 -4.93 -23.96
CA PRO A 549 27.00 -3.69 -23.74
C PRO A 549 27.77 -2.71 -22.87
N PHE A 550 27.79 -1.41 -23.22
CA PHE A 550 28.59 -0.40 -22.50
C PHE A 550 28.37 -0.38 -20.98
N ARG A 551 27.12 -0.59 -20.52
CA ARG A 551 26.79 -0.68 -19.07
C ARG A 551 27.56 -1.80 -18.35
N ILE A 552 27.86 -2.90 -19.03
CA ILE A 552 28.65 -4.03 -18.52
C ILE A 552 30.12 -3.63 -18.49
N THR A 553 30.67 -3.07 -19.57
CA THR A 553 32.03 -2.53 -19.58
C THR A 553 32.26 -1.50 -18.47
N GLN A 554 31.24 -0.75 -18.02
CA GLN A 554 31.35 0.13 -16.84
C GLN A 554 31.35 -0.60 -15.49
N LEU A 555 30.75 -1.78 -15.39
CA LEU A 555 30.69 -2.59 -14.17
C LEU A 555 31.96 -3.44 -14.00
N THR A 556 32.37 -4.09 -15.09
CA THR A 556 33.42 -5.13 -15.13
C THR A 556 34.78 -4.57 -15.58
N SER A 557 34.81 -3.36 -16.16
CA SER A 557 35.98 -2.80 -16.86
C SER A 557 36.48 -3.61 -18.07
N ILE A 558 35.70 -4.60 -18.55
CA ILE A 558 36.03 -5.44 -19.72
C ILE A 558 35.36 -4.87 -20.98
N ASP A 559 36.16 -4.63 -22.02
CA ASP A 559 35.69 -4.22 -23.35
C ASP A 559 35.93 -5.29 -24.42
N ASP A 560 35.32 -5.13 -25.60
CA ASP A 560 35.44 -6.06 -26.72
C ASP A 560 36.91 -6.34 -27.12
N SER A 561 37.82 -5.38 -26.95
CA SER A 561 39.23 -5.53 -27.34
C SER A 561 40.02 -6.48 -26.43
N MET A 562 39.53 -6.71 -25.22
CA MET A 562 40.11 -7.66 -24.27
C MET A 562 39.70 -9.11 -24.58
N VAL A 563 38.49 -9.32 -25.13
CA VAL A 563 37.90 -10.65 -25.34
C VAL A 563 37.89 -11.14 -26.79
N MET A 564 38.06 -10.27 -27.79
CA MET A 564 37.99 -10.66 -29.22
C MET A 564 38.99 -11.75 -29.63
N ASP A 565 40.22 -11.70 -29.10
CA ASP A 565 41.28 -12.69 -29.40
C ASP A 565 41.29 -13.87 -28.41
N ALA A 566 40.35 -13.91 -27.46
CA ALA A 566 40.26 -14.96 -26.45
C ALA A 566 39.62 -16.25 -27.01
N ASP A 567 39.78 -17.36 -26.28
CA ASP A 567 39.11 -18.61 -26.62
C ASP A 567 37.60 -18.53 -26.30
N PRO A 568 36.72 -19.17 -27.10
CA PRO A 568 35.28 -19.16 -26.86
C PRO A 568 34.90 -20.20 -25.79
N ILE A 569 33.69 -20.07 -25.24
CA ILE A 569 33.23 -20.86 -24.08
C ILE A 569 33.24 -22.38 -24.34
N GLU A 570 33.06 -22.81 -25.60
CA GLU A 570 33.15 -24.22 -26.04
C GLU A 570 34.50 -24.87 -25.71
N LYS A 571 35.56 -24.07 -25.61
CA LYS A 571 36.91 -24.52 -25.28
C LYS A 571 37.28 -24.22 -23.83
N VAL A 572 36.94 -23.03 -23.33
CA VAL A 572 37.30 -22.63 -21.95
C VAL A 572 36.55 -23.47 -20.91
N LEU A 573 35.26 -23.75 -21.09
CA LEU A 573 34.47 -24.46 -20.08
C LEU A 573 34.93 -25.92 -19.84
N PRO A 574 35.23 -26.74 -20.87
CA PRO A 574 35.86 -28.05 -20.67
C PRO A 574 37.24 -28.01 -19.99
N ASP A 575 37.99 -26.91 -20.11
CA ASP A 575 39.28 -26.74 -19.44
C ASP A 575 39.08 -26.37 -17.96
N PHE A 576 38.16 -25.43 -17.68
CA PHE A 576 37.74 -25.05 -16.32
C PHE A 576 37.19 -26.25 -15.54
N LEU A 577 36.21 -26.99 -16.08
CA LEU A 577 35.62 -28.14 -15.40
C LEU A 577 36.64 -29.26 -15.11
N ARG A 578 37.62 -29.47 -16.01
CA ARG A 578 38.72 -30.41 -15.77
C ARG A 578 39.72 -29.92 -14.72
N TRP A 579 39.92 -28.62 -14.61
CA TRP A 579 40.74 -28.01 -13.57
C TRP A 579 40.06 -28.06 -12.20
N CYS A 580 38.73 -27.93 -12.13
CA CYS A 580 37.94 -28.12 -10.91
C CYS A 580 37.96 -29.59 -10.41
N GLY A 581 37.70 -30.56 -11.28
CA GLY A 581 37.68 -31.99 -10.90
C GLY A 581 36.62 -32.28 -9.84
N ASP A 582 37.00 -33.00 -8.78
CA ASP A 582 36.12 -33.37 -7.64
C ASP A 582 36.18 -32.34 -6.48
N ALA A 583 36.62 -31.11 -6.76
CA ALA A 583 36.68 -30.04 -5.77
C ALA A 583 35.27 -29.53 -5.37
N VAL A 584 35.15 -29.02 -4.14
CA VAL A 584 33.97 -28.26 -3.70
C VAL A 584 34.01 -26.90 -4.42
N ILE A 585 32.88 -26.49 -4.99
CA ILE A 585 32.75 -25.21 -5.69
C ILE A 585 32.20 -24.17 -4.72
N VAL A 586 32.88 -23.02 -4.64
CA VAL A 586 32.51 -21.90 -3.76
C VAL A 586 32.42 -20.63 -4.59
N ALA A 587 31.43 -19.80 -4.30
CA ALA A 587 31.27 -18.47 -4.89
C ALA A 587 30.55 -17.54 -3.90
N HIS A 588 30.42 -16.27 -4.26
CA HIS A 588 29.73 -15.26 -3.45
C HIS A 588 28.39 -14.90 -4.12
N ASN A 589 27.28 -15.41 -3.56
CA ASN A 589 25.99 -15.55 -4.25
C ASN A 589 26.03 -16.65 -5.34
N ALA A 590 26.55 -17.82 -4.98
CA ALA A 590 26.90 -18.92 -5.90
C ALA A 590 25.81 -19.35 -6.91
N SER A 591 24.53 -19.08 -6.62
CA SER A 591 23.41 -19.32 -7.55
C SER A 591 23.58 -18.62 -8.91
N PHE A 592 24.24 -17.46 -8.95
CA PHE A 592 24.50 -16.73 -10.19
C PHE A 592 25.57 -17.43 -11.04
N ASP A 593 26.77 -17.56 -10.49
CA ASP A 593 27.95 -18.06 -11.20
C ASP A 593 27.76 -19.51 -11.63
N THR A 594 27.29 -20.35 -10.72
CA THR A 594 27.06 -21.78 -10.99
C THR A 594 25.89 -21.99 -11.95
N GLY A 595 24.91 -21.08 -12.00
CA GLY A 595 23.83 -21.08 -12.99
C GLY A 595 24.35 -20.95 -14.42
N PHE A 596 25.23 -19.96 -14.68
CA PHE A 596 25.89 -19.80 -15.98
C PHE A 596 26.76 -21.01 -16.35
N ILE A 597 27.51 -21.57 -15.40
CA ILE A 597 28.37 -22.75 -15.64
C ILE A 597 27.54 -24.00 -15.94
N ALA A 598 26.57 -24.35 -15.09
CA ALA A 598 25.70 -25.53 -15.26
C ALA A 598 24.97 -25.51 -16.61
N LYS A 599 24.56 -24.32 -17.03
CA LYS A 599 23.76 -24.13 -18.22
C LYS A 599 24.56 -24.17 -19.52
N ASN A 600 25.77 -23.62 -19.53
CA ASN A 600 26.70 -23.82 -20.63
C ASN A 600 27.21 -25.27 -20.68
N ALA A 601 27.42 -25.92 -19.52
CA ALA A 601 27.73 -27.35 -19.47
C ALA A 601 26.61 -28.19 -20.11
N LYS A 602 25.34 -27.92 -19.79
CA LYS A 602 24.16 -28.55 -20.41
C LYS A 602 24.10 -28.31 -21.93
N ARG A 603 24.39 -27.09 -22.42
CA ARG A 603 24.47 -26.77 -23.86
C ARG A 603 25.54 -27.59 -24.58
N LEU A 604 26.69 -27.81 -23.96
CA LEU A 604 27.82 -28.56 -24.51
C LEU A 604 27.73 -30.08 -24.27
N GLY A 605 26.70 -30.57 -23.57
CA GLY A 605 26.55 -31.98 -23.21
C GLY A 605 27.57 -32.48 -22.17
N LEU A 606 28.13 -31.58 -21.37
CA LEU A 606 29.08 -31.86 -20.30
C LEU A 606 28.34 -32.25 -19.01
N SER A 607 28.93 -33.15 -18.23
CA SER A 607 28.43 -33.47 -16.90
C SER A 607 28.87 -32.39 -15.90
N TYR A 608 27.92 -31.89 -15.11
CA TYR A 608 28.14 -30.91 -14.05
C TYR A 608 27.30 -31.29 -12.84
N ASP A 609 27.94 -31.80 -11.80
CA ASP A 609 27.35 -32.20 -10.52
C ASP A 609 28.36 -31.96 -9.37
N PRO A 610 28.87 -30.74 -9.16
CA PRO A 610 29.73 -30.44 -8.02
C PRO A 610 28.91 -30.26 -6.74
N THR A 611 29.58 -30.41 -5.60
CA THR A 611 29.12 -29.86 -4.32
C THR A 611 29.37 -28.36 -4.33
N ILE A 612 28.34 -27.55 -4.01
CA ILE A 612 28.38 -26.09 -4.07
C ILE A 612 28.17 -25.51 -2.67
N LEU A 613 28.92 -24.48 -2.29
CA LEU A 613 28.71 -23.72 -1.06
C LEU A 613 28.68 -22.22 -1.36
N ASP A 614 27.68 -21.52 -0.83
CA ASP A 614 27.54 -20.07 -0.96
C ASP A 614 28.09 -19.33 0.27
N THR A 615 29.13 -18.51 0.06
CA THR A 615 29.67 -17.67 1.14
C THR A 615 28.66 -16.63 1.64
N VAL A 616 27.65 -16.22 0.85
CA VAL A 616 26.58 -15.33 1.35
C VAL A 616 25.68 -16.06 2.35
N GLY A 617 25.35 -17.33 2.11
CA GLY A 617 24.65 -18.19 3.06
C GLY A 617 25.46 -18.37 4.34
N LEU A 618 26.75 -18.66 4.20
CA LEU A 618 27.67 -18.86 5.31
C LEU A 618 27.88 -17.57 6.13
N SER A 619 28.04 -16.41 5.49
CA SER A 619 28.15 -15.11 6.18
C SER A 619 26.89 -14.76 6.98
N ARG A 620 25.69 -15.04 6.46
CA ARG A 620 24.42 -14.80 7.19
C ARG A 620 24.34 -15.60 8.48
N LEU A 621 24.87 -16.82 8.46
CA LEU A 621 24.96 -17.73 9.59
C LEU A 621 26.02 -17.26 10.61
N LEU A 622 27.22 -16.92 10.12
CA LEU A 622 28.39 -16.68 10.98
C LEU A 622 28.49 -15.24 11.52
N LEU A 623 28.04 -14.24 10.74
CA LEU A 623 28.18 -12.79 10.99
C LEU A 623 26.81 -12.09 11.11
N PRO A 624 25.95 -12.50 12.07
CA PRO A 624 24.55 -12.07 12.14
C PRO A 624 24.34 -10.56 12.39
N GLN A 625 25.38 -9.81 12.74
CA GLN A 625 25.37 -8.36 12.94
C GLN A 625 25.32 -7.54 11.63
N LEU A 626 25.62 -8.16 10.48
CA LEU A 626 25.68 -7.44 9.20
C LEU A 626 24.29 -7.19 8.61
N ASN A 627 24.08 -5.95 8.14
CA ASN A 627 22.84 -5.53 7.47
C ASN A 627 22.84 -5.83 5.96
N ARG A 628 24.02 -6.04 5.37
CA ARG A 628 24.25 -6.35 3.95
C ARG A 628 25.38 -7.36 3.84
N TYR A 629 25.25 -8.28 2.90
CA TYR A 629 26.19 -9.39 2.66
C TYR A 629 26.73 -9.26 1.23
N LYS A 630 27.32 -8.09 0.94
CA LYS A 630 28.11 -7.86 -0.27
C LYS A 630 29.57 -8.20 0.04
N LEU A 631 30.33 -8.56 -0.99
CA LEU A 631 31.74 -8.97 -0.87
C LEU A 631 32.58 -7.95 -0.10
N ASP A 632 32.46 -6.66 -0.47
CA ASP A 632 33.13 -5.52 0.19
C ASP A 632 32.83 -5.41 1.70
N THR A 633 31.59 -5.72 2.07
CA THR A 633 31.04 -5.56 3.42
C THR A 633 31.48 -6.73 4.31
N VAL A 634 31.47 -7.95 3.77
CA VAL A 634 31.93 -9.16 4.46
C VAL A 634 33.45 -9.16 4.60
N ALA A 635 34.19 -8.84 3.54
CA ALA A 635 35.65 -8.72 3.56
C ALA A 635 36.11 -7.77 4.68
N LYS A 636 35.49 -6.59 4.76
CA LYS A 636 35.81 -5.57 5.76
C LYS A 636 35.53 -6.02 7.21
N GLU A 637 34.46 -6.78 7.45
CA GLU A 637 34.13 -7.31 8.77
C GLU A 637 35.13 -8.41 9.20
N LEU A 638 35.56 -9.25 8.26
CA LEU A 638 36.53 -10.32 8.50
C LEU A 638 38.00 -9.85 8.47
N GLY A 639 38.26 -8.59 8.11
CA GLY A 639 39.60 -8.00 8.02
C GLY A 639 40.39 -8.42 6.78
N VAL A 640 39.70 -8.89 5.73
CA VAL A 640 40.25 -9.24 4.42
C VAL A 640 40.54 -7.97 3.60
N SER A 641 41.70 -7.93 2.95
CA SER A 641 42.12 -6.78 2.13
C SER A 641 41.63 -6.93 0.68
N LEU A 642 40.82 -5.97 0.24
CA LEU A 642 40.28 -5.91 -1.11
C LEU A 642 41.02 -4.83 -1.91
N GLU A 643 42.11 -5.21 -2.58
CA GLU A 643 42.87 -4.35 -3.49
C GLU A 643 42.39 -4.63 -4.93
N HIS A 644 41.91 -3.59 -5.62
CA HIS A 644 41.37 -3.64 -6.99
C HIS A 644 40.14 -4.55 -7.19
N HIS A 645 38.95 -4.03 -6.83
CA HIS A 645 37.69 -4.52 -7.42
C HIS A 645 37.71 -4.41 -8.96
N HIS A 646 36.79 -5.15 -9.62
CA HIS A 646 36.53 -5.18 -11.08
C HIS A 646 37.42 -6.15 -11.89
N ARG A 647 37.78 -7.30 -11.32
CA ARG A 647 38.32 -8.47 -12.06
C ARG A 647 37.88 -9.74 -11.34
N ALA A 648 37.36 -10.71 -12.08
CA ALA A 648 36.80 -11.94 -11.51
C ALA A 648 37.84 -12.71 -10.66
N VAL A 649 39.12 -12.73 -11.07
CA VAL A 649 40.16 -13.45 -10.31
C VAL A 649 40.50 -12.81 -8.96
N ASP A 650 40.34 -11.49 -8.85
CA ASP A 650 40.63 -10.74 -7.63
C ASP A 650 39.43 -10.81 -6.65
N ASP A 651 38.20 -10.71 -7.17
CA ASP A 651 36.98 -10.92 -6.37
C ASP A 651 36.82 -12.41 -5.95
N ALA A 652 37.21 -13.39 -6.79
CA ALA A 652 37.33 -14.81 -6.40
C ALA A 652 38.40 -15.04 -5.33
N ALA A 653 39.54 -14.34 -5.39
CA ALA A 653 40.58 -14.42 -4.37
C ALA A 653 40.13 -13.81 -3.03
N CYS A 654 39.42 -12.68 -3.05
CA CYS A 654 38.79 -12.11 -1.86
C CYS A 654 37.74 -13.07 -1.27
N THR A 655 36.90 -13.66 -2.12
CA THR A 655 35.91 -14.68 -1.71
C THR A 655 36.60 -15.89 -1.07
N ALA A 656 37.78 -16.27 -1.53
CA ALA A 656 38.55 -17.35 -0.93
C ALA A 656 39.11 -16.99 0.45
N GLU A 657 39.60 -15.76 0.64
CA GLU A 657 40.05 -15.28 1.95
C GLU A 657 38.89 -15.18 2.96
N ILE A 658 37.72 -14.74 2.51
CA ILE A 658 36.46 -14.80 3.28
C ILE A 658 36.14 -16.26 3.65
N TYR A 659 36.05 -17.16 2.68
CA TYR A 659 35.73 -18.57 2.90
C TYR A 659 36.69 -19.24 3.90
N MET A 660 38.00 -18.99 3.78
CA MET A 660 38.99 -19.52 4.73
C MET A 660 38.73 -19.04 6.17
N LYS A 661 38.36 -17.77 6.36
CA LYS A 661 37.97 -17.22 7.68
C LYS A 661 36.65 -17.79 8.19
N GLU A 662 35.68 -17.98 7.30
CA GLU A 662 34.39 -18.56 7.63
C GLU A 662 34.52 -20.04 8.06
N ILE A 663 35.33 -20.83 7.37
CA ILE A 663 35.61 -22.22 7.73
C ILE A 663 36.37 -22.33 9.06
N GLU A 664 37.26 -21.38 9.39
CA GLU A 664 37.85 -21.30 10.74
C GLU A 664 36.77 -21.11 11.83
N LEU A 665 35.75 -20.28 11.58
CA LEU A 665 34.63 -20.04 12.51
C LEU A 665 33.66 -21.23 12.60
N VAL A 666 33.36 -21.90 11.48
CA VAL A 666 32.59 -23.15 11.42
C VAL A 666 33.26 -24.24 12.26
N LYS A 667 34.57 -24.45 12.04
CA LYS A 667 35.37 -25.44 12.78
C LYS A 667 35.48 -25.11 14.26
N ALA A 668 35.57 -23.82 14.63
CA ALA A 668 35.52 -23.38 16.02
C ALA A 668 34.17 -23.65 16.72
N ARG A 669 33.09 -23.85 15.96
CA ARG A 669 31.76 -24.24 16.45
C ARG A 669 31.51 -25.75 16.47
N GLY A 670 32.51 -26.57 16.10
CA GLY A 670 32.48 -28.03 16.29
C GLY A 670 32.07 -28.87 15.08
N ALA A 671 31.89 -28.25 13.91
CA ALA A 671 31.72 -28.96 12.64
C ALA A 671 33.06 -29.58 12.17
N GLU A 672 33.01 -30.78 11.60
CA GLU A 672 34.15 -31.46 10.96
C GLU A 672 33.93 -31.65 9.44
N ARG A 673 32.67 -31.66 8.99
CA ARG A 673 32.23 -31.83 7.60
C ARG A 673 31.37 -30.68 7.11
N LEU A 674 31.24 -30.56 5.78
CA LEU A 674 30.35 -29.60 5.15
C LEU A 674 28.88 -29.83 5.53
N ALA A 675 28.43 -31.09 5.62
CA ALA A 675 27.09 -31.44 6.12
C ALA A 675 26.77 -30.93 7.55
N ASP A 676 27.79 -30.70 8.38
CA ASP A 676 27.56 -30.25 9.76
C ASP A 676 27.16 -28.76 9.84
N ILE A 677 27.40 -27.98 8.77
CA ILE A 677 27.16 -26.53 8.72
C ILE A 677 25.67 -26.21 8.95
N ASP A 678 24.78 -26.94 8.30
CA ASP A 678 23.32 -26.78 8.40
C ASP A 678 22.74 -27.30 9.74
N HIS A 679 23.58 -27.86 10.62
CA HIS A 679 23.21 -28.43 11.91
C HIS A 679 23.83 -27.70 13.11
N LEU A 680 24.60 -26.64 12.87
CA LEU A 680 25.15 -25.79 13.92
C LEU A 680 24.02 -25.04 14.66
N GLU A 681 24.09 -25.00 16.00
CA GLU A 681 23.11 -24.25 16.80
C GLU A 681 23.27 -22.74 16.63
N PHE A 682 22.24 -22.10 16.08
CA PHE A 682 22.16 -20.65 15.88
C PHE A 682 20.81 -20.07 16.31
N ASP A 683 20.75 -18.75 16.48
CA ASP A 683 19.49 -18.02 16.60
C ASP A 683 18.71 -18.10 15.28
N HIS A 684 17.86 -19.12 15.20
CA HIS A 684 17.03 -19.43 14.03
C HIS A 684 16.15 -18.24 13.63
N ALA A 685 15.56 -17.52 14.59
CA ALA A 685 14.72 -16.36 14.31
C ALA A 685 15.54 -15.22 13.68
N ALA A 686 16.74 -14.95 14.21
CA ALA A 686 17.65 -13.96 13.63
C ALA A 686 18.18 -14.35 12.23
N ASN A 687 18.17 -15.63 11.85
CA ASN A 687 18.48 -16.08 10.49
C ASN A 687 17.28 -15.90 9.54
N VAL A 688 16.08 -16.34 9.95
CA VAL A 688 14.81 -16.14 9.20
C VAL A 688 14.57 -14.66 8.87
N MET A 689 14.95 -13.74 9.77
CA MET A 689 14.89 -12.29 9.53
C MET A 689 15.87 -11.76 8.45
N LYS A 690 16.81 -12.56 7.95
CA LYS A 690 17.81 -12.13 6.95
C LYS A 690 17.62 -12.73 5.57
N LEU A 691 17.08 -13.95 5.51
CA LEU A 691 16.80 -14.68 4.28
C LEU A 691 15.85 -13.88 3.33
N PRO A 692 15.85 -14.17 2.01
CA PRO A 692 14.84 -13.62 1.12
C PRO A 692 13.43 -14.02 1.57
N SER A 693 12.45 -13.16 1.32
CA SER A 693 11.05 -13.43 1.62
C SER A 693 10.21 -13.34 0.35
N TYR A 694 9.43 -14.38 0.08
CA TYR A 694 8.55 -14.53 -1.07
C TYR A 694 7.09 -14.46 -0.65
N HIS A 695 6.19 -14.16 -1.58
CA HIS A 695 4.76 -14.22 -1.31
C HIS A 695 4.25 -15.67 -1.34
N ILE A 696 3.21 -15.96 -0.57
CA ILE A 696 2.53 -17.27 -0.52
C ILE A 696 1.06 -17.09 -0.17
N VAL A 697 0.15 -17.73 -0.90
CA VAL A 697 -1.28 -17.71 -0.54
C VAL A 697 -1.58 -18.88 0.39
N LEU A 698 -2.12 -18.58 1.56
CA LEU A 698 -2.53 -19.56 2.57
C LEU A 698 -4.05 -19.51 2.73
N LEU A 699 -4.78 -20.56 2.36
CA LEU A 699 -6.24 -20.66 2.51
C LEU A 699 -6.59 -21.65 3.63
N ALA A 700 -7.42 -21.23 4.59
CA ALA A 700 -7.94 -22.10 5.64
C ALA A 700 -9.05 -23.00 5.10
N LYS A 701 -8.73 -24.30 4.93
CA LYS A 701 -9.67 -25.32 4.46
C LYS A 701 -10.79 -25.58 5.46
N ASN A 702 -10.49 -25.53 6.75
CA ASN A 702 -11.40 -25.87 7.86
C ASN A 702 -10.98 -25.18 9.17
N ASP A 703 -11.66 -25.46 10.29
CA ASP A 703 -11.38 -24.84 11.58
C ASP A 703 -9.95 -25.11 12.11
N VAL A 704 -9.38 -26.29 11.82
CA VAL A 704 -7.97 -26.59 12.15
C VAL A 704 -7.03 -25.70 11.33
N GLY A 705 -7.31 -25.56 10.04
CA GLY A 705 -6.62 -24.63 9.14
C GLY A 705 -6.69 -23.19 9.61
N ARG A 706 -7.84 -22.72 10.10
CA ARG A 706 -7.98 -21.36 10.65
C ARG A 706 -7.09 -21.16 11.87
N ILE A 707 -7.08 -22.11 12.80
CA ILE A 707 -6.25 -22.04 14.01
C ILE A 707 -4.76 -22.04 13.63
N ASN A 708 -4.34 -22.90 12.69
CA ASN A 708 -2.98 -22.94 12.18
C ASN A 708 -2.58 -21.66 11.43
N LEU A 709 -3.47 -21.09 10.62
CA LEU A 709 -3.29 -19.77 10.00
C LEU A 709 -3.07 -18.68 11.06
N TYR A 710 -3.86 -18.69 12.14
CA TYR A 710 -3.72 -17.71 13.22
C TYR A 710 -2.42 -17.91 14.01
N ARG A 711 -1.98 -19.16 14.23
CA ARG A 711 -0.65 -19.47 14.80
C ARG A 711 0.48 -18.92 13.92
N LEU A 712 0.44 -19.14 12.61
CA LEU A 712 1.44 -18.64 11.66
C LEU A 712 1.51 -17.10 11.65
N ILE A 713 0.35 -16.44 11.67
CA ILE A 713 0.28 -14.97 11.75
C ILE A 713 0.83 -14.46 13.09
N SER A 714 0.51 -15.14 14.19
CA SER A 714 1.04 -14.80 15.51
C SER A 714 2.56 -14.94 15.59
N GLU A 715 3.09 -16.08 15.18
CA GLU A 715 4.54 -16.35 15.17
C GLU A 715 5.29 -15.38 14.25
N SER A 716 4.73 -15.06 13.09
CA SER A 716 5.33 -14.11 12.15
C SER A 716 5.35 -12.66 12.63
N HIS A 717 4.45 -12.27 13.55
CA HIS A 717 4.42 -10.95 14.21
C HIS A 717 5.16 -10.90 15.56
N LEU A 718 5.38 -12.04 16.23
CA LEU A 718 5.99 -12.10 17.56
C LEU A 718 7.45 -12.57 17.55
N LYS A 719 7.85 -13.45 16.62
CA LYS A 719 9.22 -14.02 16.60
C LYS A 719 9.99 -13.71 15.33
N TYR A 720 9.33 -13.65 14.17
CA TYR A 720 9.99 -13.56 12.86
C TYR A 720 9.80 -12.21 12.14
N PHE A 721 9.25 -11.21 12.82
CA PHE A 721 9.01 -9.89 12.24
C PHE A 721 10.32 -9.10 12.02
N LYS A 722 10.40 -8.37 10.91
CA LYS A 722 11.48 -7.38 10.66
C LYS A 722 10.96 -6.09 10.04
N SER A 723 10.56 -6.17 8.77
CA SER A 723 9.87 -5.12 8.01
C SER A 723 8.52 -5.60 7.47
N ARG A 724 8.37 -6.93 7.36
CA ARG A 724 7.16 -7.68 7.06
C ARG A 724 7.11 -8.87 8.05
N PRO A 725 5.93 -9.41 8.37
CA PRO A 725 5.78 -10.60 9.22
C PRO A 725 6.14 -11.88 8.44
N ARG A 726 7.29 -12.49 8.76
CA ARG A 726 7.84 -13.62 7.98
C ARG A 726 7.38 -14.98 8.51
N ILE A 727 7.18 -15.94 7.59
CA ILE A 727 6.77 -17.31 7.90
C ILE A 727 7.88 -18.27 7.44
N PRO A 728 8.59 -18.97 8.36
CA PRO A 728 9.51 -20.03 7.99
C PRO A 728 8.77 -21.19 7.28
N LYS A 729 9.38 -21.76 6.25
CA LYS A 729 8.89 -22.94 5.52
C LYS A 729 8.89 -24.18 6.40
N SER A 730 9.81 -24.29 7.37
CA SER A 730 9.78 -25.33 8.42
C SER A 730 8.51 -25.25 9.29
N LEU A 731 8.21 -24.08 9.85
CA LEU A 731 7.02 -23.82 10.66
C LEU A 731 5.73 -24.03 9.85
N LEU A 732 5.72 -23.61 8.59
CA LEU A 732 4.60 -23.85 7.68
C LEU A 732 4.40 -25.34 7.40
N ARG A 733 5.45 -26.16 7.35
CA ARG A 733 5.34 -27.63 7.23
C ARG A 733 4.75 -28.27 8.48
N GLU A 734 5.13 -27.80 9.67
CA GLU A 734 4.55 -28.25 10.94
C GLU A 734 3.06 -27.91 11.03
N LEU A 735 2.69 -26.68 10.69
CA LEU A 735 1.33 -26.16 10.79
C LEU A 735 0.50 -26.31 9.49
N ARG A 736 0.92 -27.16 8.55
CA ARG A 736 0.25 -27.32 7.24
C ARG A 736 -1.15 -27.92 7.33
N GLU A 737 -1.48 -28.64 8.41
CA GLU A 737 -2.77 -29.32 8.54
C GLU A 737 -3.94 -28.34 8.42
N GLY A 738 -4.88 -28.65 7.51
CA GLY A 738 -6.05 -27.81 7.25
C GLY A 738 -5.79 -26.57 6.39
N LEU A 739 -4.58 -26.38 5.86
CA LEU A 739 -4.28 -25.31 4.89
C LEU A 739 -4.31 -25.84 3.45
N ILE A 740 -4.59 -24.94 2.50
CA ILE A 740 -4.32 -25.10 1.07
C ILE A 740 -3.38 -23.97 0.66
N ILE A 741 -2.32 -24.30 -0.06
CA ILE A 741 -1.17 -23.41 -0.30
C ILE A 741 -1.01 -23.10 -1.79
N GLY A 742 -1.11 -21.82 -2.16
CA GLY A 742 -0.95 -21.31 -3.52
C GLY A 742 0.39 -20.61 -3.76
N SER A 743 0.89 -20.65 -4.99
CA SER A 743 2.20 -20.08 -5.36
C SER A 743 2.28 -18.55 -5.42
N ALA A 744 1.15 -17.86 -5.20
CA ALA A 744 1.02 -16.40 -5.21
C ALA A 744 1.40 -15.71 -6.55
N CYS A 745 1.64 -14.40 -6.48
CA CYS A 745 1.87 -13.52 -7.63
C CYS A 745 3.34 -13.52 -8.12
N VAL A 746 3.72 -12.47 -8.87
CA VAL A 746 5.09 -12.19 -9.35
C VAL A 746 6.16 -12.18 -8.23
N ALA A 747 5.77 -11.89 -6.98
CA ALA A 747 6.64 -11.93 -5.80
C ALA A 747 6.72 -13.33 -5.13
N GLY A 748 5.98 -14.31 -5.63
CA GLY A 748 6.00 -15.70 -5.18
C GLY A 748 7.27 -16.46 -5.57
N GLU A 749 7.61 -17.50 -4.80
CA GLU A 749 8.87 -18.25 -4.93
C GLU A 749 9.05 -18.88 -6.33
N VAL A 750 7.98 -19.47 -6.88
CA VAL A 750 7.98 -20.11 -8.21
C VAL A 750 8.21 -19.09 -9.32
N PHE A 751 7.49 -17.95 -9.29
CA PHE A 751 7.62 -16.91 -10.31
C PHE A 751 8.98 -16.21 -10.25
N GLN A 752 9.46 -15.90 -9.04
CA GLN A 752 10.80 -15.35 -8.82
C GLN A 752 11.89 -16.31 -9.28
N GLY A 753 11.75 -17.62 -9.04
CA GLY A 753 12.67 -18.62 -9.56
C GLY A 753 12.71 -18.64 -11.09
N LEU A 754 11.55 -18.55 -11.74
CA LEU A 754 11.43 -18.52 -13.20
C LEU A 754 12.09 -17.28 -13.81
N VAL A 755 11.84 -16.08 -13.25
CA VAL A 755 12.43 -14.81 -13.70
C VAL A 755 13.96 -14.80 -13.51
N ARG A 756 14.47 -15.47 -12.47
CA ARG A 756 15.92 -15.64 -12.23
C ARG A 756 16.58 -16.72 -13.10
N GLY A 757 15.82 -17.43 -13.93
CA GLY A 757 16.34 -18.48 -14.80
C GLY A 757 16.77 -19.75 -14.06
N MET A 758 16.13 -20.08 -12.92
CA MET A 758 16.30 -21.39 -12.28
C MET A 758 16.06 -22.53 -13.26
N ASP A 759 16.77 -23.64 -13.10
CA ASP A 759 16.57 -24.79 -13.98
C ASP A 759 15.22 -25.48 -13.75
N GLU A 760 14.74 -26.22 -14.74
CA GLU A 760 13.41 -26.85 -14.70
C GLU A 760 13.27 -27.87 -13.55
N GLN A 761 14.33 -28.56 -13.15
CA GLN A 761 14.27 -29.50 -12.03
C GLN A 761 14.22 -28.77 -10.69
N GLN A 762 14.97 -27.66 -10.54
CA GLN A 762 14.84 -26.73 -9.41
C GLN A 762 13.41 -26.17 -9.32
N LEU A 763 12.86 -25.67 -10.42
CA LEU A 763 11.49 -25.14 -10.48
C LEU A 763 10.44 -26.19 -10.14
N LEU A 764 10.57 -27.43 -10.65
CA LEU A 764 9.70 -28.54 -10.27
C LEU A 764 9.81 -28.86 -8.77
N ASN A 765 11.01 -28.83 -8.19
CA ASN A 765 11.22 -29.06 -6.76
C ASN A 765 10.56 -27.96 -5.90
N VAL A 766 10.71 -26.69 -6.28
CA VAL A 766 10.06 -25.55 -5.61
C VAL A 766 8.53 -25.64 -5.74
N ALA A 767 8.03 -25.81 -6.96
CA ALA A 767 6.60 -25.97 -7.24
C ALA A 767 6.01 -27.25 -6.58
N SER A 768 6.83 -28.24 -6.24
CA SER A 768 6.40 -29.44 -5.50
C SER A 768 5.84 -29.11 -4.11
N PHE A 769 6.20 -27.97 -3.52
CA PHE A 769 5.74 -27.54 -2.19
C PHE A 769 4.27 -27.06 -2.16
N TYR A 770 3.74 -26.55 -3.26
CA TYR A 770 2.43 -25.87 -3.31
C TYR A 770 1.27 -26.86 -3.59
N ASP A 771 0.06 -26.60 -3.12
CA ASP A 771 -1.11 -27.45 -3.43
C ASP A 771 -1.73 -27.09 -4.79
N TYR A 772 -1.64 -25.82 -5.19
CA TYR A 772 -1.99 -25.32 -6.52
C TYR A 772 -1.00 -24.23 -6.95
N LEU A 773 -0.83 -24.03 -8.26
CA LEU A 773 -0.07 -22.90 -8.80
C LEU A 773 -1.00 -21.78 -9.27
N GLU A 774 -0.52 -20.55 -9.17
CA GLU A 774 -1.24 -19.35 -9.62
C GLU A 774 -0.61 -18.75 -10.87
N VAL A 775 -1.47 -18.22 -11.75
CA VAL A 775 -1.09 -17.37 -12.89
C VAL A 775 -1.99 -16.14 -12.89
N GLN A 776 -1.43 -14.99 -13.29
CA GLN A 776 -2.15 -13.71 -13.28
C GLN A 776 -2.40 -13.20 -14.71
N PRO A 777 -3.44 -12.36 -14.90
CA PRO A 777 -3.67 -11.61 -16.14
C PRO A 777 -2.43 -10.84 -16.60
N LEU A 778 -2.28 -10.64 -17.91
CA LEU A 778 -1.09 -9.96 -18.46
C LEU A 778 -0.98 -8.52 -17.95
N GLY A 779 -2.13 -7.87 -17.73
CA GLY A 779 -2.22 -6.55 -17.13
C GLY A 779 -1.70 -6.44 -15.69
N ASN A 780 -1.53 -7.54 -14.94
CA ASN A 780 -0.94 -7.50 -13.61
C ASN A 780 0.59 -7.32 -13.69
N ASN A 781 1.23 -7.94 -14.69
CA ASN A 781 2.69 -7.99 -14.86
C ASN A 781 3.19 -7.02 -15.95
N SER A 782 2.33 -6.16 -16.47
CA SER A 782 2.61 -5.14 -17.51
C SER A 782 3.82 -4.26 -17.17
N PHE A 783 3.98 -3.90 -15.90
CA PHE A 783 5.07 -3.07 -15.39
C PHE A 783 6.46 -3.69 -15.63
N MET A 784 6.56 -5.02 -15.74
CA MET A 784 7.82 -5.72 -16.03
C MET A 784 8.38 -5.34 -17.40
N ILE A 785 7.52 -5.04 -18.39
CA ILE A 785 7.92 -4.67 -19.76
C ILE A 785 8.59 -3.28 -19.80
N ALA A 786 8.21 -2.40 -18.88
CA ALA A 786 8.69 -1.02 -18.84
C ALA A 786 9.96 -0.82 -17.99
N SER A 787 10.37 -1.83 -17.22
CA SER A 787 11.41 -1.69 -16.20
C SER A 787 12.65 -2.53 -16.51
N ASP A 788 13.80 -1.87 -16.59
CA ASP A 788 15.13 -2.48 -16.80
C ASP A 788 15.55 -3.49 -15.72
N LYS A 789 14.76 -3.63 -14.63
CA LYS A 789 14.95 -4.63 -13.57
C LYS A 789 14.59 -6.05 -14.03
N TYR A 790 13.76 -6.21 -15.05
CA TYR A 790 13.22 -7.51 -15.50
C TYR A 790 13.71 -7.85 -16.91
N THR A 791 13.70 -9.15 -17.25
CA THR A 791 14.06 -9.65 -18.59
C THR A 791 12.88 -9.60 -19.58
N ALA A 792 11.67 -9.28 -19.12
CA ALA A 792 10.50 -9.14 -19.97
C ALA A 792 10.60 -7.88 -20.83
N SER A 793 10.49 -8.04 -22.15
CA SER A 793 10.58 -6.96 -23.14
C SER A 793 9.28 -6.77 -23.92
N SER A 794 8.35 -7.73 -23.80
CA SER A 794 7.14 -7.83 -24.59
C SER A 794 6.01 -8.55 -23.84
N GLU A 795 4.78 -8.36 -24.32
CA GLU A 795 3.61 -9.11 -23.85
C GLU A 795 3.74 -10.63 -24.09
N GLN A 796 4.53 -11.04 -25.10
CA GLN A 796 4.80 -12.45 -25.37
C GLN A 796 5.64 -13.10 -24.27
N ASP A 797 6.58 -12.36 -23.66
CA ASP A 797 7.40 -12.88 -22.55
C ASP A 797 6.52 -13.18 -21.32
N LEU A 798 5.51 -12.33 -21.04
CA LEU A 798 4.52 -12.55 -19.97
C LEU A 798 3.63 -13.77 -20.24
N ILE A 799 3.21 -13.95 -21.50
CA ILE A 799 2.46 -15.15 -21.95
C ILE A 799 3.31 -16.41 -21.73
N ASP A 800 4.59 -16.37 -22.07
CA ASP A 800 5.47 -17.54 -21.98
C ASP A 800 5.86 -17.87 -20.53
N TYR A 801 5.92 -16.89 -19.62
CA TYR A 801 5.99 -17.16 -18.17
C TYR A 801 4.74 -17.89 -17.65
N ASN A 802 3.55 -17.40 -18.00
CA ASN A 802 2.29 -18.04 -17.61
C ASN A 802 2.20 -19.48 -18.17
N ARG A 803 2.60 -19.70 -19.43
CA ARG A 803 2.71 -21.04 -20.03
C ARG A 803 3.68 -21.93 -19.28
N LYS A 804 4.88 -21.45 -18.91
CA LYS A 804 5.87 -22.26 -18.19
C LYS A 804 5.37 -22.67 -16.80
N ILE A 805 4.61 -21.82 -16.10
CA ILE A 805 3.97 -22.18 -14.82
C ILE A 805 2.88 -23.25 -15.03
N ILE A 806 2.09 -23.15 -16.10
CA ILE A 806 1.10 -24.16 -16.48
C ILE A 806 1.79 -25.51 -16.78
N ASP A 807 2.86 -25.51 -17.59
CA ASP A 807 3.63 -26.72 -17.93
C ASP A 807 4.24 -27.38 -16.68
N LEU A 808 4.72 -26.59 -15.71
CA LEU A 808 5.24 -27.10 -14.43
C LEU A 808 4.12 -27.76 -13.59
N ALA A 809 2.93 -27.16 -13.54
CA ALA A 809 1.79 -27.73 -12.83
C ALA A 809 1.29 -29.01 -13.47
N ASP A 810 1.17 -29.05 -14.80
CA ASP A 810 0.74 -30.22 -15.56
C ASP A 810 1.74 -31.38 -15.41
N GLN A 811 3.06 -31.10 -15.38
CA GLN A 811 4.11 -32.09 -15.05
C GLN A 811 4.00 -32.65 -13.62
N LEU A 812 3.60 -31.83 -12.65
CA LEU A 812 3.42 -32.22 -11.26
C LEU A 812 2.02 -32.83 -10.96
N GLY A 813 1.09 -32.79 -11.91
CA GLY A 813 -0.30 -33.22 -11.72
C GLY A 813 -1.07 -32.32 -10.76
N LYS A 814 -0.80 -31.01 -10.76
CA LYS A 814 -1.40 -30.01 -9.85
C LYS A 814 -2.34 -29.06 -10.58
N PRO A 815 -3.42 -28.57 -9.94
CA PRO A 815 -4.28 -27.56 -10.53
C PRO A 815 -3.56 -26.21 -10.65
N VAL A 816 -3.92 -25.49 -11.72
CA VAL A 816 -3.55 -24.07 -11.92
C VAL A 816 -4.80 -23.22 -11.74
N CYS A 817 -4.70 -22.15 -10.95
CA CYS A 817 -5.78 -21.19 -10.75
C CYS A 817 -5.39 -19.82 -11.30
N ALA A 818 -6.23 -19.24 -12.17
CA ALA A 818 -6.08 -17.88 -12.62
C ALA A 818 -6.66 -16.90 -11.58
N THR A 819 -5.80 -16.12 -10.94
CA THR A 819 -6.15 -15.19 -9.85
C THR A 819 -5.89 -13.75 -10.28
N CYS A 820 -6.61 -12.78 -9.71
CA CYS A 820 -6.44 -11.37 -10.11
C CYS A 820 -5.53 -10.54 -9.21
N ASP A 821 -5.10 -11.04 -8.05
CA ASP A 821 -4.30 -10.28 -7.09
C ASP A 821 -4.94 -8.90 -6.79
N CYS A 822 -6.24 -8.94 -6.43
CA CYS A 822 -7.07 -7.73 -6.46
C CYS A 822 -6.70 -6.76 -5.35
N HIS A 823 -6.47 -5.49 -5.67
CA HIS A 823 -6.24 -4.41 -4.71
C HIS A 823 -7.35 -3.35 -4.71
N TYR A 824 -8.19 -3.36 -5.75
CA TYR A 824 -9.40 -2.53 -5.89
C TYR A 824 -10.52 -3.27 -6.66
N VAL A 825 -11.74 -2.70 -6.70
CA VAL A 825 -12.91 -3.32 -7.38
C VAL A 825 -13.01 -2.92 -8.85
N ASP A 826 -13.03 -1.61 -9.15
CA ASP A 826 -13.14 -1.08 -10.52
C ASP A 826 -11.79 -0.53 -11.00
N GLU A 827 -11.50 -0.62 -12.31
CA GLU A 827 -10.24 -0.11 -12.90
C GLU A 827 -10.01 1.39 -12.61
N GLU A 828 -11.09 2.15 -12.42
CA GLU A 828 -11.10 3.57 -12.06
C GLU A 828 -10.51 3.86 -10.67
N ASP A 829 -10.55 2.89 -9.74
CA ASP A 829 -10.14 3.04 -8.35
C ASP A 829 -8.61 2.98 -8.13
N ASP A 830 -7.85 2.60 -9.17
CA ASP A 830 -6.38 2.53 -9.18
C ASP A 830 -5.73 3.84 -8.67
N ILE A 831 -6.35 4.99 -8.97
CA ILE A 831 -5.88 6.31 -8.53
C ILE A 831 -5.69 6.42 -7.02
N TYR A 832 -6.54 5.77 -6.21
CA TYR A 832 -6.40 5.80 -4.74
C TYR A 832 -5.14 5.03 -4.31
N ARG A 833 -4.87 3.88 -4.94
CA ARG A 833 -3.68 3.07 -4.69
C ARG A 833 -2.40 3.82 -5.09
N ARG A 834 -2.37 4.42 -6.30
CA ARG A 834 -1.22 5.22 -6.76
C ARG A 834 -0.86 6.35 -5.78
N ILE A 835 -1.87 7.06 -5.27
CA ILE A 835 -1.68 8.15 -4.29
C ILE A 835 -1.11 7.63 -2.96
N ILE A 836 -1.60 6.49 -2.48
CA ILE A 836 -1.15 5.88 -1.22
C ILE A 836 0.28 5.34 -1.34
N GLN A 837 0.63 4.69 -2.46
CA GLN A 837 1.99 4.19 -2.72
C GLN A 837 2.99 5.33 -2.93
N ALA A 838 2.65 6.37 -3.69
CA ALA A 838 3.46 7.58 -3.80
C ALA A 838 3.66 8.26 -2.42
N GLY A 839 2.67 8.21 -1.53
CA GLY A 839 2.77 8.65 -0.14
C GLY A 839 3.81 7.88 0.70
N ARG A 840 4.18 6.65 0.30
CA ARG A 840 5.26 5.85 0.89
C ARG A 840 6.62 6.01 0.17
N GLY A 841 6.66 6.67 -0.98
CA GLY A 841 7.87 6.84 -1.78
C GLY A 841 8.22 5.63 -2.65
N PHE A 842 7.22 4.91 -3.18
CA PHE A 842 7.42 3.96 -4.28
C PHE A 842 7.66 4.69 -5.61
N ASP A 843 8.49 4.11 -6.48
CA ASP A 843 8.79 4.63 -7.81
C ASP A 843 7.58 4.48 -8.76
N GLU A 844 7.39 5.42 -9.69
CA GLU A 844 6.22 5.43 -10.60
C GLU A 844 6.16 4.20 -11.52
N GLU A 845 7.30 3.58 -11.83
CA GLU A 845 7.42 2.45 -12.76
C GLU A 845 6.72 1.17 -12.28
N GLU A 846 6.58 0.98 -10.96
CA GLU A 846 5.88 -0.18 -10.37
C GLU A 846 4.35 0.04 -10.30
N SER A 847 3.86 1.22 -10.69
CA SER A 847 2.47 1.66 -10.48
C SER A 847 1.49 1.33 -11.63
N ASP A 848 1.94 0.69 -12.71
CA ASP A 848 1.10 0.42 -13.91
C ASP A 848 0.45 -0.99 -13.96
N ALA A 849 0.52 -1.72 -12.85
CA ALA A 849 -0.17 -3.02 -12.67
C ALA A 849 -1.70 -2.85 -12.51
N LYS A 850 -2.48 -3.59 -13.31
CA LYS A 850 -3.96 -3.56 -13.33
C LYS A 850 -4.58 -4.58 -12.37
N LEU A 851 -4.73 -4.18 -11.10
CA LEU A 851 -5.12 -5.06 -9.99
C LEU A 851 -6.60 -4.92 -9.58
N TYR A 852 -7.51 -4.84 -10.55
CA TYR A 852 -8.96 -4.74 -10.30
C TYR A 852 -9.67 -6.10 -10.31
N PHE A 853 -10.82 -6.17 -9.63
CA PHE A 853 -11.64 -7.37 -9.49
C PHE A 853 -12.36 -7.74 -10.79
N ARG A 854 -11.74 -8.58 -11.64
CA ARG A 854 -12.28 -8.98 -12.94
C ARG A 854 -13.50 -9.91 -12.86
N THR A 855 -14.41 -9.78 -13.81
CA THR A 855 -15.49 -10.73 -14.10
C THR A 855 -14.93 -12.03 -14.70
N THR A 856 -15.75 -13.08 -14.74
CA THR A 856 -15.42 -14.35 -15.41
C THR A 856 -15.10 -14.16 -16.88
N LYS A 857 -15.85 -13.29 -17.57
CA LYS A 857 -15.59 -12.98 -18.98
C LYS A 857 -14.26 -12.26 -19.19
N GLU A 858 -14.01 -11.16 -18.45
CA GLU A 858 -12.75 -10.41 -18.56
C GLU A 858 -11.53 -11.31 -18.29
N MET A 859 -11.63 -12.27 -17.37
CA MET A 859 -10.58 -13.27 -17.15
C MET A 859 -10.39 -14.23 -18.32
N LEU A 860 -11.47 -14.80 -18.88
CA LEU A 860 -11.35 -15.67 -20.06
C LEU A 860 -10.77 -14.92 -21.27
N ASP A 861 -11.12 -13.65 -21.43
CA ASP A 861 -10.56 -12.78 -22.48
C ASP A 861 -9.05 -12.55 -22.26
N GLU A 862 -8.57 -12.33 -21.03
CA GLU A 862 -7.14 -12.19 -20.69
C GLU A 862 -6.32 -13.48 -20.90
N PHE A 863 -6.93 -14.66 -20.74
CA PHE A 863 -6.28 -15.96 -20.98
C PHE A 863 -6.56 -16.57 -22.37
N SER A 864 -7.09 -15.77 -23.30
CA SER A 864 -7.48 -16.21 -24.66
C SER A 864 -6.32 -16.66 -25.58
N TYR A 865 -5.06 -16.54 -25.13
CA TYR A 865 -3.87 -17.07 -25.79
C TYR A 865 -3.59 -18.56 -25.48
N LEU A 866 -4.41 -19.17 -24.62
CA LEU A 866 -4.46 -20.60 -24.33
C LEU A 866 -5.59 -21.27 -25.14
N GLU A 867 -5.56 -22.60 -25.23
CA GLU A 867 -6.70 -23.35 -25.77
C GLU A 867 -7.96 -23.11 -24.90
N PRO A 868 -9.16 -22.96 -25.48
CA PRO A 868 -10.37 -22.56 -24.75
C PRO A 868 -10.69 -23.46 -23.55
N GLU A 869 -10.45 -24.76 -23.67
CA GLU A 869 -10.64 -25.74 -22.59
C GLU A 869 -9.68 -25.48 -21.42
N LYS A 870 -8.40 -25.15 -21.67
CA LYS A 870 -7.43 -24.86 -20.61
C LYS A 870 -7.69 -23.50 -19.97
N ALA A 871 -8.13 -22.50 -20.75
CA ALA A 871 -8.58 -21.21 -20.21
C ALA A 871 -9.79 -21.38 -19.29
N HIS A 872 -10.79 -22.20 -19.68
CA HIS A 872 -11.92 -22.56 -18.82
C HIS A 872 -11.47 -23.30 -17.55
N GLU A 873 -10.59 -24.29 -17.69
CA GLU A 873 -10.05 -25.07 -16.58
C GLU A 873 -9.42 -24.18 -15.51
N ILE A 874 -8.53 -23.26 -15.90
CA ILE A 874 -7.78 -22.45 -14.92
C ILE A 874 -8.57 -21.24 -14.40
N VAL A 875 -9.52 -20.69 -15.17
CA VAL A 875 -10.32 -19.53 -14.75
C VAL A 875 -11.56 -19.95 -13.96
N ILE A 876 -12.19 -21.08 -14.30
CA ILE A 876 -13.47 -21.51 -13.72
C ILE A 876 -13.28 -22.79 -12.91
N ASP A 877 -12.87 -23.90 -13.52
CA ASP A 877 -12.99 -25.22 -12.88
C ASP A 877 -12.07 -25.40 -11.67
N ASN A 878 -10.78 -25.09 -11.82
CA ASN A 878 -9.79 -25.21 -10.76
C ASN A 878 -10.06 -24.25 -9.58
N PRO A 879 -10.36 -22.95 -9.79
CA PRO A 879 -10.75 -22.06 -8.68
C PRO A 879 -12.03 -22.51 -7.97
N ASN A 880 -13.03 -23.01 -8.72
CA ASN A 880 -14.24 -23.59 -8.14
C ASN A 880 -13.94 -24.86 -7.33
N MET A 881 -13.01 -25.70 -7.78
CA MET A 881 -12.56 -26.91 -7.08
C MET A 881 -11.87 -26.55 -5.76
N ILE A 882 -10.89 -25.64 -5.77
CA ILE A 882 -10.20 -25.17 -4.54
C ILE A 882 -11.20 -24.56 -3.57
N ALA A 883 -12.15 -23.75 -4.06
CA ALA A 883 -13.23 -23.23 -3.25
C ALA A 883 -14.07 -24.34 -2.60
N ASP A 884 -14.41 -25.39 -3.33
CA ASP A 884 -15.22 -26.52 -2.83
C ASP A 884 -14.46 -27.48 -1.91
N MET A 885 -13.11 -27.45 -1.91
CA MET A 885 -12.32 -28.08 -0.86
C MET A 885 -12.45 -27.37 0.50
N CYS A 886 -12.87 -26.10 0.53
CA CYS A 886 -12.95 -25.29 1.74
C CYS A 886 -14.34 -25.36 2.41
N ASP A 887 -14.34 -25.69 3.71
CA ASP A 887 -15.50 -25.73 4.60
C ASP A 887 -16.03 -24.32 4.92
N LYS A 888 -17.32 -24.26 5.26
CA LYS A 888 -17.98 -23.00 5.64
C LYS A 888 -17.77 -22.67 7.13
N ILE A 889 -16.57 -22.17 7.44
CA ILE A 889 -16.14 -21.85 8.81
C ILE A 889 -16.53 -20.42 9.24
N ARG A 890 -16.31 -20.11 10.52
CA ARG A 890 -16.41 -18.75 11.09
C ARG A 890 -15.00 -18.22 11.39
N PRO A 891 -14.76 -16.90 11.37
CA PRO A 891 -13.44 -16.35 11.69
C PRO A 891 -13.15 -16.36 13.20
N VAL A 892 -14.19 -16.38 14.03
CA VAL A 892 -14.09 -16.50 15.48
C VAL A 892 -15.03 -17.61 15.93
N ARG A 893 -14.68 -18.28 17.03
CA ARG A 893 -15.56 -19.22 17.73
C ARG A 893 -16.94 -18.61 18.03
N PRO A 894 -18.01 -19.42 18.06
CA PRO A 894 -19.36 -18.93 18.32
C PRO A 894 -19.70 -18.83 19.81
N ASP A 895 -18.91 -19.46 20.68
CA ASP A 895 -19.15 -19.64 22.10
C ASP A 895 -18.44 -18.58 22.97
N LYS A 896 -19.05 -18.28 24.11
CA LYS A 896 -18.51 -17.40 25.14
C LYS A 896 -17.74 -18.21 26.16
N CYS A 897 -16.49 -17.83 26.40
CA CYS A 897 -15.54 -18.53 27.25
C CYS A 897 -15.17 -17.63 28.45
N PRO A 898 -16.01 -17.57 29.50
CA PRO A 898 -15.72 -16.76 30.68
C PRO A 898 -14.55 -17.37 31.48
N PRO A 899 -13.70 -16.56 32.12
CA PRO A 899 -12.67 -17.05 33.02
C PRO A 899 -13.32 -17.69 34.27
N VAL A 900 -12.66 -18.70 34.84
CA VAL A 900 -13.08 -19.40 36.05
C VAL A 900 -12.03 -19.23 37.13
N ILE A 901 -12.45 -18.81 38.33
CA ILE A 901 -11.61 -18.79 39.53
C ILE A 901 -12.27 -19.71 40.55
N GLU A 902 -11.54 -20.70 41.05
CA GLU A 902 -12.05 -21.61 42.09
C GLU A 902 -12.53 -20.83 43.32
N HIS A 903 -13.67 -21.23 43.87
CA HIS A 903 -14.28 -20.65 45.07
C HIS A 903 -14.60 -19.15 45.00
N SER A 904 -14.74 -18.57 43.80
CA SER A 904 -15.08 -17.14 43.63
C SER A 904 -16.40 -16.75 44.29
N ASP A 905 -17.43 -17.60 44.19
CA ASP A 905 -18.76 -17.38 44.79
C ASP A 905 -18.71 -17.31 46.33
N GLU A 906 -18.06 -18.30 46.95
CA GLU A 906 -17.92 -18.35 48.41
C GLU A 906 -17.05 -17.20 48.92
N THR A 907 -15.94 -16.91 48.23
CA THR A 907 -15.01 -15.84 48.58
C THR A 907 -15.69 -14.47 48.52
N LEU A 908 -16.45 -14.20 47.45
CA LEU A 908 -17.14 -12.92 47.28
C LEU A 908 -18.19 -12.71 48.38
N ARG A 909 -18.98 -13.75 48.66
CA ARG A 909 -19.97 -13.73 49.74
C ARG A 909 -19.29 -13.48 51.10
N GLN A 910 -18.18 -14.15 51.39
CA GLN A 910 -17.43 -13.97 52.63
C GLN A 910 -16.94 -12.52 52.80
N ILE A 911 -16.19 -11.98 51.83
CA ILE A 911 -15.63 -10.61 51.88
C ILE A 911 -16.74 -9.57 52.10
N CYS A 912 -17.86 -9.74 51.37
CA CYS A 912 -19.02 -8.85 51.46
C CYS A 912 -19.66 -8.86 52.85
N HIS A 913 -19.91 -10.04 53.44
CA HIS A 913 -20.49 -10.13 54.79
C HIS A 913 -19.53 -9.62 55.87
N GLU A 914 -18.25 -9.97 55.81
CA GLU A 914 -17.24 -9.49 56.77
C GLU A 914 -17.16 -7.96 56.77
N THR A 915 -17.20 -7.35 55.58
CA THR A 915 -17.17 -5.89 55.42
C THR A 915 -18.47 -5.23 55.88
N ALA A 916 -19.63 -5.80 55.54
CA ALA A 916 -20.91 -5.32 56.02
C ALA A 916 -21.00 -5.36 57.56
N HIS A 917 -20.52 -6.44 58.19
CA HIS A 917 -20.47 -6.56 59.65
C HIS A 917 -19.46 -5.60 60.29
N ARG A 918 -18.33 -5.30 59.61
CA ARG A 918 -17.34 -4.31 60.06
C ARG A 918 -17.91 -2.88 60.09
N ILE A 919 -18.82 -2.54 59.17
CA ILE A 919 -19.42 -1.19 59.06
C ILE A 919 -20.72 -1.07 59.89
N TYR A 920 -21.64 -2.04 59.74
CA TYR A 920 -22.99 -1.99 60.30
C TYR A 920 -23.16 -2.82 61.58
N GLY A 921 -22.13 -3.53 62.03
CA GLY A 921 -22.09 -4.26 63.29
C GLY A 921 -22.46 -5.75 63.18
N PRO A 922 -22.40 -6.49 64.30
CA PRO A 922 -22.61 -7.95 64.33
C PRO A 922 -24.05 -8.38 64.02
N THR A 923 -25.02 -7.46 63.99
CA THR A 923 -26.39 -7.72 63.57
C THR A 923 -26.76 -6.67 62.52
N LEU A 924 -26.80 -7.08 61.25
CA LEU A 924 -27.02 -6.16 60.14
C LEU A 924 -28.44 -5.55 60.20
N PRO A 925 -28.60 -4.27 59.85
CA PRO A 925 -29.91 -3.69 59.57
C PRO A 925 -30.61 -4.48 58.46
N LYS A 926 -31.94 -4.66 58.57
CA LYS A 926 -32.69 -5.42 57.55
C LYS A 926 -32.49 -4.87 56.14
N ILE A 927 -32.52 -3.55 55.95
CA ILE A 927 -32.26 -2.90 54.65
C ILE A 927 -30.87 -3.23 54.06
N VAL A 928 -29.86 -3.40 54.91
CA VAL A 928 -28.49 -3.77 54.50
C VAL A 928 -28.43 -5.25 54.12
N SER A 929 -29.00 -6.11 54.95
CA SER A 929 -29.00 -7.57 54.72
C SER A 929 -29.83 -7.94 53.49
N ASP A 930 -31.04 -7.39 53.34
CA ASP A 930 -31.93 -7.66 52.21
C ASP A 930 -31.27 -7.21 50.90
N ARG A 931 -30.72 -5.98 50.84
CA ARG A 931 -30.03 -5.47 49.64
C ARG A 931 -28.81 -6.34 49.30
N LEU A 932 -27.97 -6.67 50.27
CA LEU A 932 -26.75 -7.44 50.02
C LEU A 932 -27.06 -8.86 49.53
N GLU A 933 -28.06 -9.53 50.10
CA GLU A 933 -28.49 -10.85 49.64
C GLU A 933 -29.12 -10.80 48.25
N THR A 934 -29.98 -9.82 47.95
CA THR A 934 -30.56 -9.67 46.60
C THR A 934 -29.47 -9.45 45.55
N GLU A 935 -28.48 -8.59 45.83
CA GLU A 935 -27.36 -8.36 44.91
C GLU A 935 -26.44 -9.58 44.76
N LEU A 936 -25.97 -10.17 45.87
CA LEU A 936 -25.06 -11.33 45.83
C LEU A 936 -25.70 -12.52 45.11
N ASN A 937 -26.99 -12.80 45.36
CA ASN A 937 -27.69 -13.88 44.67
C ASN A 937 -27.79 -13.61 43.16
N SER A 938 -28.03 -12.36 42.74
CA SER A 938 -28.06 -11.98 41.32
C SER A 938 -26.67 -12.05 40.66
N ILE A 939 -25.62 -11.56 41.32
CA ILE A 939 -24.24 -11.59 40.81
C ILE A 939 -23.75 -13.04 40.63
N ILE A 940 -24.00 -13.89 41.62
CA ILE A 940 -23.61 -15.31 41.61
C ILE A 940 -24.46 -16.10 40.59
N SER A 941 -25.79 -15.94 40.56
CA SER A 941 -26.64 -16.71 39.65
C SER A 941 -26.39 -16.42 38.17
N ASN A 942 -25.87 -15.23 37.87
CA ASN A 942 -25.49 -14.82 36.51
C ASN A 942 -23.98 -15.02 36.20
N GLY A 943 -23.20 -15.59 37.12
CA GLY A 943 -21.80 -15.96 36.90
C GLY A 943 -20.79 -14.80 36.96
N TYR A 944 -21.17 -13.63 37.50
CA TYR A 944 -20.32 -12.44 37.54
C TYR A 944 -19.42 -12.34 38.79
N SER A 945 -19.46 -13.34 39.67
CA SER A 945 -18.64 -13.39 40.89
C SER A 945 -17.13 -13.32 40.60
N VAL A 946 -16.68 -13.98 39.53
CA VAL A 946 -15.29 -13.97 39.06
C VAL A 946 -14.83 -12.53 38.79
N MET A 947 -15.62 -11.74 38.03
CA MET A 947 -15.30 -10.34 37.73
C MET A 947 -15.13 -9.48 38.99
N TYR A 948 -16.00 -9.68 39.99
CA TYR A 948 -15.93 -8.98 41.26
C TYR A 948 -14.65 -9.33 42.05
N ILE A 949 -14.29 -10.61 42.10
CA ILE A 949 -13.04 -11.07 42.75
C ILE A 949 -11.79 -10.53 42.05
N ILE A 950 -11.78 -10.47 40.72
CA ILE A 950 -10.68 -9.89 39.96
C ILE A 950 -10.52 -8.40 40.27
N ALA A 951 -11.62 -7.65 40.20
CA ALA A 951 -11.63 -6.22 40.50
C ALA A 951 -11.19 -5.92 41.94
N GLN A 952 -11.69 -6.68 42.92
CA GLN A 952 -11.27 -6.58 44.32
C GLN A 952 -9.77 -6.84 44.49
N LYS A 953 -9.24 -7.92 43.91
CA LYS A 953 -7.80 -8.23 43.94
C LYS A 953 -6.95 -7.11 43.34
N LEU A 954 -7.37 -6.53 42.22
CA LEU A 954 -6.65 -5.42 41.57
C LEU A 954 -6.66 -4.14 42.43
N VAL A 955 -7.81 -3.79 43.01
CA VAL A 955 -7.95 -2.61 43.87
C VAL A 955 -7.14 -2.76 45.16
N ASP A 956 -7.28 -3.88 45.87
CA ASP A 956 -6.54 -4.13 47.11
C ASP A 956 -5.04 -4.16 46.87
N LYS A 957 -4.57 -4.83 45.79
CA LYS A 957 -3.15 -4.86 45.45
C LYS A 957 -2.58 -3.46 45.15
N SER A 958 -3.36 -2.60 44.47
CA SER A 958 -2.97 -1.21 44.22
C SER A 958 -2.87 -0.41 45.52
N ASN A 959 -3.87 -0.56 46.42
CA ASN A 959 -3.89 0.10 47.72
C ASN A 959 -2.73 -0.36 48.62
N GLU A 960 -2.40 -1.66 48.63
CA GLU A 960 -1.24 -2.23 49.34
C GLU A 960 0.08 -1.64 48.84
N ASP A 961 0.24 -1.45 47.52
CA ASP A 961 1.42 -0.85 46.90
C ASP A 961 1.45 0.69 47.00
N GLY A 962 0.47 1.30 47.69
CA GLY A 962 0.41 2.73 48.01
C GLY A 962 -0.30 3.60 46.96
N TYR A 963 -0.97 3.00 45.98
CA TYR A 963 -1.69 3.71 44.91
C TYR A 963 -3.20 3.53 45.06
N LEU A 964 -3.88 4.59 45.49
CA LEU A 964 -5.34 4.63 45.59
C LEU A 964 -6.01 4.50 44.21
N VAL A 965 -7.16 3.81 44.15
CA VAL A 965 -7.93 3.56 42.93
C VAL A 965 -9.23 4.36 42.94
N GLY A 966 -9.49 5.12 41.88
CA GLY A 966 -10.71 5.90 41.72
C GLY A 966 -11.88 5.04 41.23
N SER A 967 -13.04 5.19 41.87
CA SER A 967 -14.30 4.57 41.41
C SER A 967 -14.80 5.21 40.11
N ARG A 968 -15.35 4.40 39.21
CA ARG A 968 -15.92 4.84 37.91
C ARG A 968 -17.08 3.95 37.48
N GLY A 969 -17.89 4.43 36.55
CA GLY A 969 -18.86 3.60 35.84
C GLY A 969 -20.08 3.21 36.67
N SER A 970 -20.81 2.20 36.17
CA SER A 970 -22.07 1.76 36.77
C SER A 970 -21.91 0.86 38.01
N VAL A 971 -20.71 0.34 38.27
CA VAL A 971 -20.42 -0.56 39.42
C VAL A 971 -20.68 0.11 40.77
N GLY A 972 -20.58 1.45 40.85
CA GLY A 972 -20.98 2.24 42.02
C GLY A 972 -22.45 2.12 42.45
N SER A 973 -23.31 1.49 41.62
CA SER A 973 -24.70 1.18 41.97
C SER A 973 -24.88 -0.17 42.68
N SER A 974 -23.83 -1.00 42.79
CA SER A 974 -23.84 -2.24 43.56
C SER A 974 -23.32 -2.05 44.98
N PHE A 975 -24.15 -2.38 45.97
CA PHE A 975 -23.76 -2.46 47.37
C PHE A 975 -22.80 -3.62 47.63
N ALA A 976 -22.93 -4.74 46.90
CA ALA A 976 -21.96 -5.82 46.93
C ALA A 976 -20.57 -5.32 46.47
N ALA A 977 -20.49 -4.48 45.44
CA ALA A 977 -19.22 -3.88 45.02
C ALA A 977 -18.61 -2.96 46.09
N THR A 978 -19.43 -2.19 46.82
CA THR A 978 -18.98 -1.42 47.99
C THR A 978 -18.40 -2.33 49.08
N MET A 979 -19.08 -3.44 49.38
CA MET A 979 -18.66 -4.38 50.42
C MET A 979 -17.48 -5.27 49.99
N ALA A 980 -17.23 -5.42 48.68
CA ALA A 980 -16.06 -6.06 48.09
C ALA A 980 -14.87 -5.09 47.85
N HIS A 981 -14.97 -3.84 48.31
CA HIS A 981 -13.93 -2.79 48.23
C HIS A 981 -13.60 -2.35 46.78
N ILE A 982 -14.41 -2.77 45.80
CA ILE A 982 -14.28 -2.40 44.38
C ILE A 982 -14.61 -0.91 44.15
N THR A 983 -15.50 -0.35 44.97
CA THR A 983 -15.93 1.04 44.87
C THR A 983 -16.17 1.69 46.23
N GLU A 984 -15.86 2.99 46.33
CA GLU A 984 -16.14 3.82 47.51
C GLU A 984 -17.61 4.31 47.55
N VAL A 985 -18.34 4.18 46.44
CA VAL A 985 -19.74 4.62 46.34
C VAL A 985 -20.61 3.61 47.09
N ASN A 986 -21.36 4.09 48.09
CA ASN A 986 -22.35 3.29 48.83
C ASN A 986 -23.76 3.61 48.28
N PRO A 987 -24.41 2.71 47.52
CA PRO A 987 -25.65 3.00 46.81
C PRO A 987 -26.92 2.91 47.65
N LEU A 988 -26.83 2.56 48.95
CA LEU A 988 -28.00 2.59 49.83
C LEU A 988 -28.59 4.01 49.93
N SER A 989 -29.86 4.13 50.34
CA SER A 989 -30.47 5.41 50.66
C SER A 989 -29.65 6.15 51.75
N PRO A 990 -29.63 7.50 51.75
CA PRO A 990 -28.92 8.30 52.74
C PRO A 990 -29.20 7.86 54.18
N HIS A 991 -28.14 7.67 54.95
CA HIS A 991 -28.24 7.17 56.32
C HIS A 991 -27.04 7.57 57.19
N TYR A 992 -27.28 7.60 58.49
CA TYR A 992 -26.20 7.69 59.47
C TYR A 992 -25.77 6.29 59.94
N VAL A 993 -24.47 6.11 60.18
CA VAL A 993 -23.94 4.93 60.90
C VAL A 993 -22.83 5.35 61.86
N CYS A 994 -22.81 4.78 63.05
CA CYS A 994 -21.81 5.08 64.07
C CYS A 994 -20.62 4.12 63.99
N PRO A 995 -19.38 4.60 63.70
CA PRO A 995 -18.21 3.74 63.55
C PRO A 995 -17.74 3.08 64.86
N LYS A 996 -18.33 3.43 66.01
CA LYS A 996 -17.93 2.90 67.34
C LYS A 996 -18.94 1.93 67.96
N CYS A 997 -20.23 2.17 67.78
CA CYS A 997 -21.27 1.37 68.45
C CYS A 997 -22.37 0.87 67.50
N TYR A 998 -22.16 1.00 66.19
CA TYR A 998 -23.03 0.49 65.12
C TYR A 998 -24.49 0.97 65.18
N TRP A 999 -24.76 2.05 65.92
CA TRP A 999 -26.05 2.73 65.85
C TRP A 999 -26.23 3.35 64.47
N TYR A 1000 -27.40 3.16 63.87
CA TYR A 1000 -27.73 3.63 62.53
C TYR A 1000 -29.09 4.33 62.50
N ASP A 1001 -29.34 5.11 61.45
CA ASP A 1001 -30.63 5.75 61.16
C ASP A 1001 -30.81 5.93 59.65
N PHE A 1002 -31.79 5.19 59.08
CA PHE A 1002 -32.28 5.30 57.69
C PHE A 1002 -33.67 5.96 57.62
N ASP A 1003 -34.37 6.05 58.75
CA ASP A 1003 -35.83 6.09 58.79
C ASP A 1003 -36.42 7.34 59.44
N SER A 1004 -35.62 8.11 60.16
CA SER A 1004 -36.11 9.28 60.88
C SER A 1004 -36.67 10.36 59.94
N PRO A 1005 -37.61 11.21 60.42
CA PRO A 1005 -38.10 12.36 59.65
C PRO A 1005 -37.04 13.41 59.30
N GLU A 1006 -35.82 13.27 59.85
CA GLU A 1006 -34.65 14.07 59.48
C GLU A 1006 -33.97 13.47 58.25
N VAL A 1007 -33.61 12.19 58.31
CA VAL A 1007 -32.96 11.46 57.21
C VAL A 1007 -33.85 11.42 55.97
N LYS A 1008 -35.16 11.17 56.12
CA LYS A 1008 -36.13 11.11 55.01
C LYS A 1008 -36.29 12.41 54.21
N LYS A 1009 -35.84 13.56 54.72
CA LYS A 1009 -35.80 14.82 53.95
C LYS A 1009 -34.72 14.83 52.87
N TYR A 1010 -33.73 13.93 52.99
CA TYR A 1010 -32.62 13.76 52.05
C TYR A 1010 -32.80 12.52 51.17
N SER A 1011 -33.97 11.85 51.15
CA SER A 1011 -34.25 10.80 50.17
C SER A 1011 -34.18 11.37 48.75
N GLY A 1012 -33.53 10.66 47.82
CA GLY A 1012 -33.18 11.18 46.49
C GLY A 1012 -32.05 12.22 46.47
N MET A 1013 -31.35 12.45 47.59
CA MET A 1013 -30.11 13.24 47.69
C MET A 1013 -28.95 12.34 48.14
N ALA A 1014 -27.78 12.91 48.42
CA ALA A 1014 -26.64 12.15 48.94
C ALA A 1014 -26.51 12.26 50.47
N GLY A 1015 -25.98 11.22 51.11
CA GLY A 1015 -25.71 11.21 52.54
C GLY A 1015 -24.74 12.32 52.97
N CYS A 1016 -23.80 12.70 52.11
CA CYS A 1016 -22.87 13.81 52.36
C CYS A 1016 -23.57 15.18 52.51
N ASP A 1017 -24.78 15.36 51.98
CA ASP A 1017 -25.61 16.56 52.12
C ASP A 1017 -26.26 16.68 53.51
N MET A 1018 -26.33 15.57 54.26
CA MET A 1018 -26.87 15.57 55.63
C MET A 1018 -25.93 16.31 56.59
N PRO A 1019 -26.45 17.00 57.61
CA PRO A 1019 -25.62 17.73 58.57
C PRO A 1019 -24.75 16.80 59.44
N PRO A 1020 -23.57 17.23 59.90
CA PRO A 1020 -22.80 16.49 60.91
C PRO A 1020 -23.60 16.27 62.19
N LYS A 1021 -23.64 15.02 62.68
CA LYS A 1021 -24.48 14.61 63.82
C LYS A 1021 -23.72 13.68 64.75
N LYS A 1022 -23.92 13.83 66.07
CA LYS A 1022 -23.33 12.93 67.08
C LYS A 1022 -24.25 11.76 67.37
N CYS A 1023 -23.65 10.59 67.57
CA CYS A 1023 -24.35 9.36 67.89
C CYS A 1023 -25.13 9.48 69.21
N PRO A 1024 -26.46 9.25 69.23
CA PRO A 1024 -27.26 9.37 70.44
C PRO A 1024 -26.95 8.27 71.48
N LYS A 1025 -26.25 7.19 71.11
CA LYS A 1025 -25.82 6.12 72.04
C LYS A 1025 -24.44 6.35 72.68
N CYS A 1026 -23.47 6.92 71.95
CA CYS A 1026 -22.07 6.98 72.43
C CYS A 1026 -21.35 8.33 72.19
N GLY A 1027 -22.02 9.33 71.64
CA GLY A 1027 -21.47 10.69 71.42
C GLY A 1027 -20.42 10.83 70.33
N THR A 1028 -19.93 9.72 69.75
CA THR A 1028 -19.02 9.73 68.58
C THR A 1028 -19.72 10.35 67.37
N GLU A 1029 -18.99 11.08 66.53
CA GLU A 1029 -19.55 11.61 65.27
C GLU A 1029 -20.04 10.46 64.37
N LEU A 1030 -21.13 10.70 63.64
CA LEU A 1030 -21.75 9.71 62.77
C LEU A 1030 -21.18 9.83 61.36
N ASN A 1031 -20.84 8.69 60.75
CA ASN A 1031 -20.60 8.62 59.32
C ASN A 1031 -21.91 8.91 58.59
N ARG A 1032 -21.79 9.63 57.48
CA ARG A 1032 -22.89 10.03 56.60
C ARG A 1032 -22.68 9.32 55.27
N MET A 1033 -23.55 8.37 54.94
CA MET A 1033 -23.35 7.43 53.83
C MET A 1033 -24.63 7.27 53.01
N GLY A 1034 -24.53 6.65 51.84
CA GLY A 1034 -25.64 6.41 50.93
C GLY A 1034 -25.79 7.47 49.84
N PHE A 1035 -26.09 7.04 48.61
CA PHE A 1035 -26.33 7.88 47.43
C PHE A 1035 -27.67 7.57 46.72
N ASP A 1036 -28.50 6.68 47.29
CA ASP A 1036 -29.84 6.32 46.77
C ASP A 1036 -29.85 5.76 45.32
N ILE A 1037 -28.89 4.89 45.00
CA ILE A 1037 -28.68 4.37 43.63
C ILE A 1037 -29.29 2.96 43.46
N PRO A 1038 -30.15 2.74 42.44
CA PRO A 1038 -30.75 1.42 42.17
C PRO A 1038 -29.75 0.48 41.49
N PHE A 1039 -29.66 -0.76 42.00
CA PHE A 1039 -28.74 -1.82 41.53
C PHE A 1039 -28.98 -2.22 40.07
N GLU A 1040 -30.22 -2.10 39.62
CA GLU A 1040 -30.68 -2.42 38.28
C GLU A 1040 -30.03 -1.54 37.20
N THR A 1041 -29.38 -0.43 37.61
CA THR A 1041 -28.53 0.39 36.74
C THR A 1041 -27.28 -0.36 36.28
N PHE A 1042 -26.77 -1.29 37.10
CA PHE A 1042 -25.62 -2.14 36.80
C PHE A 1042 -26.03 -3.33 35.91
N LEU A 1043 -26.88 -4.22 36.43
CA LEU A 1043 -27.19 -5.55 35.84
C LEU A 1043 -28.55 -5.67 35.15
N GLY A 1044 -29.34 -4.60 35.06
CA GLY A 1044 -30.72 -4.67 34.61
C GLY A 1044 -31.64 -5.32 35.66
N PHE A 1045 -32.85 -5.69 35.25
CA PHE A 1045 -33.83 -6.32 36.14
C PHE A 1045 -33.72 -7.85 36.17
N ASN A 1046 -33.21 -8.46 35.10
CA ASN A 1046 -33.15 -9.92 34.94
C ASN A 1046 -31.71 -10.47 34.79
N GLY A 1047 -30.68 -9.64 35.01
CA GLY A 1047 -29.29 -9.98 34.63
C GLY A 1047 -29.06 -9.89 33.11
N ASP A 1048 -30.00 -9.26 32.40
CA ASP A 1048 -30.07 -9.13 30.93
C ASP A 1048 -29.09 -8.10 30.35
N LYS A 1049 -28.44 -7.32 31.21
CA LYS A 1049 -27.37 -6.39 30.85
C LYS A 1049 -26.03 -6.95 31.31
N GLU A 1050 -25.09 -7.07 30.38
CA GLU A 1050 -23.70 -7.43 30.70
C GLU A 1050 -23.02 -6.29 31.49
N PRO A 1051 -22.40 -6.58 32.65
CA PRO A 1051 -21.76 -5.57 33.49
C PRO A 1051 -20.37 -5.19 32.98
N ASP A 1052 -20.05 -3.90 33.08
CA ASP A 1052 -18.69 -3.38 32.87
C ASP A 1052 -18.17 -2.80 34.19
N ILE A 1053 -16.92 -3.13 34.55
CA ILE A 1053 -16.27 -2.71 35.81
C ILE A 1053 -15.07 -1.82 35.46
N ASP A 1054 -15.35 -0.52 35.32
CA ASP A 1054 -14.33 0.51 35.16
C ASP A 1054 -13.52 0.71 36.46
N LEU A 1055 -12.19 0.67 36.37
CA LEU A 1055 -11.30 1.03 37.48
C LEU A 1055 -10.27 2.09 37.02
N ASN A 1056 -10.24 3.24 37.70
CA ASN A 1056 -9.27 4.30 37.43
C ASN A 1056 -8.05 4.14 38.35
N PHE A 1057 -6.98 3.53 37.85
CA PHE A 1057 -5.68 3.48 38.53
C PHE A 1057 -4.89 4.76 38.23
N SER A 1058 -3.93 5.09 39.09
CA SER A 1058 -2.91 6.10 38.74
C SER A 1058 -2.19 5.70 37.45
N GLY A 1059 -1.97 6.65 36.55
CA GLY A 1059 -1.17 6.43 35.33
C GLY A 1059 0.24 5.85 35.59
N GLU A 1060 0.85 6.11 36.75
CA GLU A 1060 2.15 5.53 37.15
C GLU A 1060 2.06 4.04 37.55
N TYR A 1061 0.86 3.58 37.95
CA TYR A 1061 0.62 2.22 38.44
C TYR A 1061 -0.07 1.32 37.42
N GLN A 1062 -0.73 1.88 36.40
CA GLN A 1062 -1.53 1.15 35.41
C GLN A 1062 -0.80 -0.08 34.83
N SER A 1063 0.47 0.05 34.46
CA SER A 1063 1.28 -1.05 33.91
C SER A 1063 1.56 -2.17 34.92
N LYS A 1064 1.65 -1.86 36.22
CA LYS A 1064 1.76 -2.86 37.30
C LYS A 1064 0.43 -3.57 37.52
N ALA A 1065 -0.68 -2.84 37.46
CA ALA A 1065 -2.02 -3.43 37.52
C ALA A 1065 -2.28 -4.37 36.34
N HIS A 1066 -1.84 -4.01 35.11
CA HIS A 1066 -1.86 -4.90 33.95
C HIS A 1066 -1.05 -6.18 34.21
N LYS A 1067 0.22 -6.08 34.63
CA LYS A 1067 1.06 -7.25 34.92
C LYS A 1067 0.55 -8.12 36.07
N TYR A 1068 -0.19 -7.54 37.02
CA TYR A 1068 -0.83 -8.33 38.09
C TYR A 1068 -1.95 -9.24 37.56
N THR A 1069 -2.54 -8.97 36.40
CA THR A 1069 -3.55 -9.88 35.80
C THR A 1069 -2.95 -11.24 35.42
N GLU A 1070 -1.68 -11.30 34.99
CA GLU A 1070 -0.95 -12.57 34.77
C GLU A 1070 -0.79 -13.39 36.06
N VAL A 1071 -0.71 -12.73 37.21
CA VAL A 1071 -0.64 -13.41 38.53
C VAL A 1071 -2.02 -13.97 38.93
N ILE A 1072 -3.11 -13.37 38.45
CA ILE A 1072 -4.49 -13.81 38.72
C ILE A 1072 -4.89 -14.98 37.80
N PHE A 1073 -4.57 -14.91 36.50
CA PHE A 1073 -5.03 -15.88 35.50
C PHE A 1073 -3.98 -16.89 35.03
N GLY A 1074 -2.71 -16.64 35.31
CA GLY A 1074 -1.58 -17.40 34.79
C GLY A 1074 -0.81 -16.61 33.72
N TYR A 1075 0.50 -16.87 33.67
CA TYR A 1075 1.39 -16.24 32.70
C TYR A 1075 0.99 -16.64 31.26
N GLY A 1076 0.93 -15.66 30.36
CA GLY A 1076 0.52 -15.87 28.96
C GLY A 1076 -1.00 -16.05 28.75
N GLN A 1077 -1.84 -15.82 29.77
CA GLN A 1077 -3.31 -15.91 29.67
C GLN A 1077 -3.99 -14.53 29.52
N THR A 1078 -3.21 -13.45 29.40
CA THR A 1078 -3.73 -12.08 29.34
C THR A 1078 -3.06 -11.32 28.20
N PHE A 1079 -3.89 -10.67 27.38
CA PHE A 1079 -3.45 -9.96 26.19
C PHE A 1079 -4.00 -8.54 26.23
N ARG A 1080 -3.24 -7.54 25.74
CA ARG A 1080 -3.80 -6.20 25.61
C ARG A 1080 -4.75 -6.17 24.40
N ALA A 1081 -5.89 -5.49 24.52
CA ALA A 1081 -6.76 -5.33 23.36
C ALA A 1081 -6.04 -4.51 22.27
N GLY A 1082 -5.94 -5.05 21.06
CA GLY A 1082 -5.38 -4.34 19.91
C GLY A 1082 -6.31 -3.24 19.39
N THR A 1083 -5.74 -2.31 18.62
CA THR A 1083 -6.48 -1.30 17.85
C THR A 1083 -5.89 -1.13 16.46
N ILE A 1084 -6.70 -1.10 15.40
CA ILE A 1084 -6.24 -0.78 14.04
C ILE A 1084 -6.17 0.73 13.81
N GLY A 1085 -5.02 1.22 13.31
CA GLY A 1085 -4.82 2.61 12.91
C GLY A 1085 -4.99 2.79 11.40
N THR A 1086 -5.93 3.62 10.98
CA THR A 1086 -6.28 3.84 9.56
C THR A 1086 -5.98 5.27 9.08
N LEU A 1087 -6.00 5.50 7.77
CA LEU A 1087 -5.94 6.84 7.20
C LEU A 1087 -7.21 7.63 7.53
N ALA A 1088 -7.03 8.65 8.39
CA ALA A 1088 -8.02 9.69 8.62
C ALA A 1088 -8.03 10.71 7.47
N GLU A 1089 -9.21 11.28 7.21
CA GLU A 1089 -9.51 12.28 6.17
C GLU A 1089 -8.43 13.35 5.99
N LYS A 1090 -7.96 13.99 7.07
CA LYS A 1090 -6.92 15.04 7.02
C LYS A 1090 -5.57 14.56 6.48
N THR A 1091 -5.21 13.30 6.75
CA THR A 1091 -3.96 12.70 6.25
C THR A 1091 -4.11 12.31 4.78
N ALA A 1092 -5.24 11.70 4.41
CA ALA A 1092 -5.57 11.40 3.03
C ALA A 1092 -5.57 12.67 2.15
N TYR A 1093 -6.22 13.75 2.59
CA TYR A 1093 -6.23 15.03 1.88
C TYR A 1093 -4.82 15.59 1.63
N GLY A 1094 -3.91 15.44 2.62
CA GLY A 1094 -2.50 15.82 2.48
C GLY A 1094 -1.75 14.99 1.43
N TYR A 1095 -2.02 13.69 1.34
CA TYR A 1095 -1.40 12.81 0.34
C TYR A 1095 -1.91 13.13 -1.07
N VAL A 1096 -3.22 13.28 -1.26
CA VAL A 1096 -3.82 13.66 -2.56
C VAL A 1096 -3.30 15.02 -3.05
N MET A 1097 -3.25 16.01 -2.15
CA MET A 1097 -2.71 17.34 -2.45
C MET A 1097 -1.24 17.25 -2.92
N LYS A 1098 -0.39 16.58 -2.13
CA LYS A 1098 1.04 16.41 -2.44
C LYS A 1098 1.25 15.69 -3.79
N TYR A 1099 0.51 14.59 -4.02
CA TYR A 1099 0.61 13.77 -5.23
C TYR A 1099 0.39 14.58 -6.52
N TYR A 1100 -0.62 15.46 -6.52
CA TYR A 1100 -0.93 16.32 -7.67
C TYR A 1100 0.01 17.53 -7.77
N GLU A 1101 0.43 18.11 -6.65
CA GLU A 1101 1.41 19.21 -6.62
C GLU A 1101 2.78 18.80 -7.19
N GLU A 1102 3.29 17.63 -6.82
CA GLU A 1102 4.57 17.09 -7.33
C GLU A 1102 4.55 16.83 -8.85
N ARG A 1103 3.36 16.54 -9.41
CA ARG A 1103 3.15 16.30 -10.85
C ARG A 1103 2.74 17.56 -11.63
N GLY A 1104 2.63 18.71 -10.96
CA GLY A 1104 2.21 19.97 -11.58
C GLY A 1104 0.75 19.99 -12.05
N ILE A 1105 -0.09 19.06 -11.57
CA ILE A 1105 -1.50 18.93 -11.95
C ILE A 1105 -2.33 19.73 -10.94
N HIS A 1106 -3.18 20.65 -11.41
CA HIS A 1106 -4.06 21.42 -10.53
C HIS A 1106 -5.49 20.87 -10.56
N LYS A 1107 -5.93 20.24 -9.45
CA LYS A 1107 -7.31 19.78 -9.23
C LYS A 1107 -8.09 20.71 -8.31
N ARG A 1108 -9.43 20.73 -8.47
CA ARG A 1108 -10.34 21.54 -7.62
C ARG A 1108 -10.38 20.99 -6.19
N ARG A 1109 -10.67 21.82 -5.19
CA ARG A 1109 -10.60 21.41 -3.77
C ARG A 1109 -11.64 20.35 -3.40
N CYS A 1110 -12.81 20.37 -4.03
CA CYS A 1110 -13.84 19.34 -3.89
C CYS A 1110 -13.42 18.01 -4.55
N GLU A 1111 -12.66 18.05 -5.66
CA GLU A 1111 -12.12 16.83 -6.28
C GLU A 1111 -11.01 16.21 -5.42
N ILE A 1112 -10.11 17.03 -4.86
CA ILE A 1112 -9.13 16.56 -3.85
C ILE A 1112 -9.87 15.95 -2.65
N GLY A 1113 -11.00 16.53 -2.23
CA GLY A 1113 -11.88 15.98 -1.19
C GLY A 1113 -12.46 14.60 -1.55
N ARG A 1114 -13.06 14.46 -2.73
CA ARG A 1114 -13.60 13.18 -3.25
C ARG A 1114 -12.53 12.08 -3.26
N ILE A 1115 -11.36 12.39 -3.82
CA ILE A 1115 -10.28 11.41 -3.96
C ILE A 1115 -9.70 11.05 -2.57
N ALA A 1116 -9.63 12.03 -1.65
CA ALA A 1116 -9.21 11.78 -0.28
C ALA A 1116 -10.19 10.85 0.46
N GLU A 1117 -11.50 10.97 0.23
CA GLU A 1117 -12.53 10.08 0.78
C GLU A 1117 -12.27 8.61 0.38
N GLY A 1118 -12.00 8.36 -0.90
CA GLY A 1118 -11.63 7.02 -1.41
C GLY A 1118 -10.39 6.42 -0.72
N CYS A 1119 -9.42 7.27 -0.35
CA CYS A 1119 -8.22 6.86 0.39
C CYS A 1119 -8.44 6.66 1.90
N THR A 1120 -9.61 6.99 2.47
CA THR A 1120 -9.86 6.86 3.92
C THR A 1120 -10.12 5.42 4.35
N GLY A 1121 -9.78 5.13 5.62
CA GLY A 1121 -10.01 3.82 6.22
C GLY A 1121 -8.98 2.74 5.86
N VAL A 1122 -8.09 2.99 4.88
CA VAL A 1122 -6.94 2.12 4.59
C VAL A 1122 -6.06 2.01 5.83
N ARG A 1123 -5.65 0.79 6.18
CA ARG A 1123 -4.79 0.50 7.32
C ARG A 1123 -3.39 1.07 7.10
N ARG A 1124 -2.82 1.61 8.17
CA ARG A 1124 -1.50 2.25 8.23
C ARG A 1124 -0.62 1.74 9.38
N SER A 1125 -1.25 1.28 10.47
CA SER A 1125 -0.55 0.81 11.66
C SER A 1125 -1.47 0.00 12.57
N THR A 1126 -0.90 -0.58 13.62
CA THR A 1126 -1.64 -1.10 14.78
C THR A 1126 -1.22 -0.35 16.05
N GLY A 1127 -2.02 -0.47 17.10
CA GLY A 1127 -1.81 0.15 18.39
C GLY A 1127 -2.45 -0.67 19.51
N GLN A 1128 -2.61 -0.05 20.67
CA GLN A 1128 -3.08 -0.70 21.89
C GLN A 1128 -4.25 0.06 22.52
N HIS A 1129 -5.23 -0.66 23.05
CA HIS A 1129 -6.34 -0.07 23.81
C HIS A 1129 -5.80 0.66 25.05
N PRO A 1130 -6.36 1.83 25.44
CA PRO A 1130 -5.85 2.62 26.55
C PRO A 1130 -5.71 1.88 27.89
N GLY A 1131 -6.56 0.89 28.17
CA GLY A 1131 -6.43 0.04 29.36
C GLY A 1131 -7.12 -1.32 29.30
N GLY A 1132 -7.54 -1.77 28.12
CA GLY A 1132 -8.31 -3.01 27.97
C GLY A 1132 -7.41 -4.24 27.95
N ILE A 1133 -7.60 -5.13 28.92
CA ILE A 1133 -6.92 -6.43 28.99
C ILE A 1133 -7.94 -7.53 28.70
N VAL A 1134 -7.70 -8.31 27.65
CA VAL A 1134 -8.45 -9.49 27.25
C VAL A 1134 -7.92 -10.69 28.04
N VAL A 1135 -8.83 -11.44 28.67
CA VAL A 1135 -8.52 -12.60 29.50
C VAL A 1135 -8.86 -13.89 28.76
N LEU A 1136 -7.88 -14.77 28.60
CA LEU A 1136 -8.04 -16.13 28.11
C LEU A 1136 -8.27 -17.09 29.30
N PRO A 1137 -9.29 -17.97 29.26
CA PRO A 1137 -9.45 -19.00 30.28
C PRO A 1137 -8.34 -20.05 30.23
N LEU A 1138 -7.92 -20.55 31.40
CA LEU A 1138 -6.92 -21.61 31.51
C LEU A 1138 -7.32 -22.86 30.71
N GLY A 1139 -6.42 -23.31 29.83
CA GLY A 1139 -6.62 -24.47 28.96
C GLY A 1139 -7.18 -24.16 27.57
N GLU A 1140 -7.61 -22.91 27.33
CA GLU A 1140 -7.97 -22.42 25.99
C GLU A 1140 -6.74 -21.90 25.22
N GLU A 1141 -6.87 -21.76 23.90
CA GLU A 1141 -5.84 -21.19 23.03
C GLU A 1141 -6.32 -19.87 22.38
N ILE A 1142 -5.50 -18.81 22.47
CA ILE A 1142 -5.85 -17.49 21.90
C ILE A 1142 -6.09 -17.55 20.39
N ASN A 1143 -5.28 -18.32 19.65
CA ASN A 1143 -5.43 -18.51 18.20
C ASN A 1143 -6.72 -19.26 17.80
N SER A 1144 -7.52 -19.75 18.74
CA SER A 1144 -8.89 -20.23 18.45
C SER A 1144 -9.92 -19.09 18.33
N PHE A 1145 -9.57 -17.89 18.80
CA PHE A 1145 -10.39 -16.68 18.75
C PHE A 1145 -9.79 -15.59 17.85
N THR A 1146 -8.49 -15.32 17.97
CA THR A 1146 -7.79 -14.25 17.25
C THR A 1146 -6.28 -14.53 17.19
N PRO A 1147 -5.57 -14.16 16.12
CA PRO A 1147 -4.11 -14.07 16.18
C PRO A 1147 -3.66 -13.03 17.21
N VAL A 1148 -2.36 -12.98 17.50
CA VAL A 1148 -1.75 -12.00 18.41
C VAL A 1148 -0.51 -11.36 17.78
N GLN A 1149 -0.17 -10.15 18.17
CA GLN A 1149 0.97 -9.41 17.63
C GLN A 1149 1.52 -8.40 18.62
N HIS A 1150 2.72 -7.85 18.37
CA HIS A 1150 3.16 -6.64 19.06
C HIS A 1150 2.43 -5.39 18.52
N PRO A 1151 2.09 -4.41 19.38
CA PRO A 1151 1.50 -3.15 18.95
C PRO A 1151 2.49 -2.37 18.08
N ALA A 1152 2.03 -1.83 16.95
CA ALA A 1152 2.87 -1.17 15.93
C ALA A 1152 4.06 -2.02 15.41
N ASN A 1153 4.04 -3.34 15.66
CA ASN A 1153 5.15 -4.26 15.41
C ASN A 1153 6.47 -3.87 16.11
N ASP A 1154 6.38 -3.22 17.28
CA ASP A 1154 7.54 -2.90 18.12
C ASP A 1154 8.07 -4.15 18.83
N MET A 1155 9.14 -4.75 18.28
CA MET A 1155 9.77 -5.97 18.83
C MET A 1155 10.54 -5.73 20.15
N THR A 1156 10.58 -4.50 20.67
CA THR A 1156 11.22 -4.18 21.96
C THR A 1156 10.27 -4.24 23.15
N THR A 1157 8.96 -4.33 22.90
CA THR A 1157 7.94 -4.38 23.95
C THR A 1157 7.61 -5.81 24.39
N ASP A 1158 7.37 -6.01 25.68
CA ASP A 1158 6.81 -7.26 26.21
C ASP A 1158 5.27 -7.34 26.05
N ILE A 1159 4.64 -6.26 25.58
CA ILE A 1159 3.19 -6.20 25.37
C ILE A 1159 2.79 -6.99 24.12
N VAL A 1160 1.99 -8.03 24.33
CA VAL A 1160 1.28 -8.73 23.26
C VAL A 1160 -0.16 -8.21 23.17
N THR A 1161 -0.56 -7.83 21.96
CA THR A 1161 -1.92 -7.39 21.62
C THR A 1161 -2.72 -8.43 20.84
N THR A 1162 -4.05 -8.45 20.99
CA THR A 1162 -4.94 -9.16 20.06
C THR A 1162 -4.84 -8.56 18.65
N HIS A 1163 -4.83 -9.41 17.62
CA HIS A 1163 -4.75 -8.97 16.23
C HIS A 1163 -6.09 -8.42 15.72
N PHE A 1164 -7.21 -8.91 16.24
CA PHE A 1164 -8.52 -8.29 16.09
C PHE A 1164 -8.76 -7.23 17.17
N ASP A 1165 -9.46 -6.15 16.80
CA ASP A 1165 -10.01 -5.20 17.76
C ASP A 1165 -10.99 -5.92 18.71
N TYR A 1166 -11.01 -5.52 19.99
CA TYR A 1166 -11.84 -6.20 21.00
C TYR A 1166 -13.33 -6.28 20.63
N HIS A 1167 -13.88 -5.26 19.97
CA HIS A 1167 -15.28 -5.24 19.50
C HIS A 1167 -15.64 -6.34 18.49
N LYS A 1168 -14.67 -7.12 18.00
CA LYS A 1168 -14.91 -8.28 17.13
C LYS A 1168 -14.96 -9.61 17.90
N ILE A 1169 -14.53 -9.63 19.16
CA ILE A 1169 -14.33 -10.82 20.01
C ILE A 1169 -14.94 -10.69 21.42
N ASP A 1170 -15.67 -9.60 21.68
CA ASP A 1170 -16.30 -9.26 22.95
C ASP A 1170 -17.36 -10.28 23.41
N HIS A 1171 -18.09 -10.86 22.47
CA HIS A 1171 -19.01 -11.97 22.70
C HIS A 1171 -18.32 -13.28 23.08
N ASN A 1172 -16.98 -13.36 22.96
CA ASN A 1172 -16.20 -14.57 23.25
C ASN A 1172 -15.40 -14.49 24.54
N LEU A 1173 -14.57 -13.45 24.67
CA LEU A 1173 -13.57 -13.31 25.72
C LEU A 1173 -13.84 -12.09 26.60
N LEU A 1174 -13.58 -12.22 27.89
CA LEU A 1174 -13.79 -11.12 28.85
C LEU A 1174 -12.69 -10.05 28.69
N LYS A 1175 -13.07 -8.77 28.70
CA LYS A 1175 -12.16 -7.63 28.88
C LYS A 1175 -12.29 -7.03 30.28
N LEU A 1176 -11.16 -6.59 30.83
CA LEU A 1176 -11.05 -5.72 32.00
C LEU A 1176 -10.51 -4.36 31.57
N ASP A 1177 -11.23 -3.26 31.84
CA ASP A 1177 -10.76 -1.89 31.56
C ASP A 1177 -10.02 -1.32 32.78
N ILE A 1178 -8.72 -1.62 32.82
CA ILE A 1178 -7.75 -1.13 33.81
C ILE A 1178 -7.17 0.18 33.26
N LEU A 1179 -7.85 1.30 33.55
CA LEU A 1179 -7.56 2.62 32.99
C LEU A 1179 -6.55 3.40 33.84
N GLY A 1180 -5.74 4.23 33.18
CA GLY A 1180 -4.92 5.25 33.83
C GLY A 1180 -5.67 6.59 33.90
N HIS A 1181 -5.66 7.24 35.07
CA HIS A 1181 -6.24 8.56 35.33
C HIS A 1181 -5.30 9.39 36.22
#